data_AF-A0AA90QCE5-F1
#
_entry.id   AF-A0AA90QCE5-F1
#
_cell.length_a   1.000
_cell.length_b   1.000
_cell.length_c   1.000
_cell.angle_alpha   90.00
_cell.angle_beta   90.00
_cell.angle_gamma   90.00
#
_symmetry.space_group_name_H-M   'P 1'
#
loop_
_entity.id
_entity.type
_entity.pdbx_description
1 polymer ?
#
loop_
_entity_poly.entity_id
_entity_poly.type
_entity_poly.pdbx_seq_one_letter_code
_entity_poly.pdbx_strand_id
1 'polypeptide(L)'
;MKRLRILAAACALGWHAGAALAESVAPATPAGAAVPARPKVALVLSGGGARGFAHIGVLRVLRELHVPVDIVVGTSMGSVIGGAFAAGSSVSDLEQMARLTDWDRVVADRPAREDLEFRRREEDVLLPSRIEFGVHRDGISLPPAAAGNAALELALARLLPAGTRDRPVNQLSLPFRSVASDLVTGELVDLVDTPLFLTMRASLAVPGVFAPVRVNQRLVVDGGLVRNLPIDLARKMGADIIIAVNVGTPLAPEKNLGSALGVAQQMINILTEQNVQRSIRELGPNDVLISPELSGTSFLDFRNIDSAIKGGELATRELSQRLAALALPAGEYALFENNRLATPPLSDTALPLAEVKVESSGRINPKILQVQSGLAQGQTRTREQVRRAANSLYGRGDLERVETDIDDEGGQRAVAIRATESSWTNSRLRVGLELASDFDDANRFALKVMHVRSSMNPWGGELRTSAQIGDERGIGVQFHQPLGAGSPWYVAPEAQYSSSSFDLFKEGRRQSRHAYSQRSLRFVVGRELGTWGDVQGGMVRQHLGARAVIPEQENGKLAASTYHYLRYRVDTLDSLGFPSRGYLLDAQLAGRGSGADGAGAMAQFSLLGLGAFRTRDWAGHVYGEYAISSSGAAPLSLGGFLRLSGSLPESLEGNRIAFGRLVMARRIGALPVTLGGTVRAGFSLEAGGAFDRSEQEAAQSGAAFKQAVSGFLSVDTRFGPVYVGAGKTVRGGGTAYLFLGPIW
;
A
#
# COMPACT_ATOMS: atom_id res chain seq x y z
N MET A 1 74.79 -59.51 8.93
CA MET A 1 73.34 -59.39 8.66
C MET A 1 73.17 -59.13 7.16
N LYS A 2 73.42 -60.14 6.31
CA LYS A 2 72.47 -61.05 5.63
C LYS A 2 71.38 -60.30 4.84
N ARG A 3 71.15 -60.44 3.52
CA ARG A 3 71.70 -61.19 2.37
C ARG A 3 70.95 -60.58 1.13
N LEU A 4 71.51 -60.26 -0.05
CA LEU A 4 72.18 -61.05 -1.10
C LEU A 4 71.27 -61.27 -2.35
N ARG A 5 71.68 -60.67 -3.50
CA ARG A 5 71.80 -61.23 -4.88
C ARG A 5 70.58 -61.61 -5.78
N ILE A 6 70.65 -61.06 -7.02
CA ILE A 6 70.77 -61.73 -8.37
C ILE A 6 69.54 -61.99 -9.28
N LEU A 7 69.66 -61.40 -10.51
CA LEU A 7 69.34 -61.76 -11.92
C LEU A 7 68.00 -62.33 -12.44
N ALA A 8 67.67 -61.82 -13.65
CA ALA A 8 67.15 -62.47 -14.89
C ALA A 8 65.71 -63.04 -14.91
N ALA A 9 64.93 -63.10 -16.00
CA ALA A 9 65.05 -62.69 -17.40
C ALA A 9 63.64 -62.61 -18.06
N ALA A 10 63.58 -61.87 -19.18
CA ALA A 10 62.79 -61.96 -20.42
C ALA A 10 61.52 -62.86 -20.53
N CYS A 11 60.47 -62.27 -21.15
CA CYS A 11 59.78 -62.70 -22.38
C CYS A 11 58.27 -62.39 -22.37
N ALA A 12 57.79 -61.55 -23.30
CA ALA A 12 56.68 -61.88 -24.24
C ALA A 12 56.28 -60.65 -25.11
N LEU A 13 56.82 -60.62 -26.33
CA LEU A 13 56.14 -60.46 -27.64
C LEU A 13 55.01 -59.43 -27.83
N GLY A 14 55.15 -58.57 -28.85
CA GLY A 14 53.99 -57.99 -29.55
C GLY A 14 54.27 -56.74 -30.38
N TRP A 15 54.71 -56.93 -31.62
CA TRP A 15 55.05 -55.95 -32.66
C TRP A 15 54.12 -54.73 -32.87
N HIS A 16 54.75 -53.60 -33.22
CA HIS A 16 54.22 -52.58 -34.12
C HIS A 16 54.35 -53.03 -35.58
N ALA A 17 53.30 -52.83 -36.38
CA ALA A 17 53.39 -52.61 -37.82
C ALA A 17 52.19 -51.77 -38.28
N GLY A 18 52.47 -50.58 -38.79
CA GLY A 18 51.48 -49.75 -39.46
C GLY A 18 51.15 -50.27 -40.86
N ALA A 19 49.93 -50.04 -41.32
CA ALA A 19 49.57 -50.13 -42.72
C ALA A 19 48.38 -49.20 -43.03
N ALA A 20 48.63 -48.27 -43.93
CA ALA A 20 47.75 -47.68 -44.95
C ALA A 20 46.29 -47.36 -44.58
N LEU A 21 45.99 -46.05 -44.56
CA LEU A 21 44.65 -45.50 -44.70
C LEU A 21 44.16 -45.74 -46.14
N ALA A 22 43.17 -46.63 -46.30
CA ALA A 22 42.35 -46.73 -47.51
C ALA A 22 40.98 -46.10 -47.23
N GLU A 23 40.56 -45.20 -48.13
CA GLU A 23 39.28 -44.50 -48.10
C GLU A 23 38.10 -45.49 -48.13
N SER A 24 37.19 -45.33 -47.18
CA SER A 24 35.87 -45.97 -47.15
C SER A 24 34.83 -44.90 -47.48
N VAL A 25 34.29 -44.96 -48.70
CA VAL A 25 33.16 -44.14 -49.13
C VAL A 25 31.91 -44.67 -48.43
N ALA A 26 31.39 -43.91 -47.46
CA ALA A 26 30.08 -44.17 -46.86
C ALA A 26 28.96 -43.84 -47.88
N PRO A 27 27.87 -44.64 -47.95
CA PRO A 27 26.75 -44.33 -48.83
C PRO A 27 26.03 -43.07 -48.36
N ALA A 28 25.74 -42.18 -49.30
CA ALA A 28 24.99 -40.95 -49.08
C ALA A 28 23.59 -41.25 -48.53
N THR A 29 23.29 -40.72 -47.35
CA THR A 29 21.93 -40.65 -46.79
C THR A 29 21.09 -39.78 -47.71
N PRO A 30 19.88 -40.19 -48.14
CA PRO A 30 19.02 -39.32 -48.92
C PRO A 30 18.70 -38.06 -48.10
N ALA A 31 18.77 -36.90 -48.77
CA ALA A 31 18.41 -35.60 -48.23
C ALA A 31 17.07 -35.70 -47.48
N GLY A 32 17.07 -35.26 -46.22
CA GLY A 32 15.91 -35.28 -45.36
C GLY A 32 14.72 -34.61 -46.03
N ALA A 33 13.61 -35.35 -46.13
CA ALA A 33 12.31 -34.76 -46.35
C ALA A 33 12.11 -33.65 -45.31
N ALA A 34 11.85 -32.42 -45.77
CA ALA A 34 11.55 -31.30 -44.90
C ALA A 34 10.37 -31.70 -43.99
N VAL A 35 10.65 -31.78 -42.68
CA VAL A 35 9.60 -31.97 -41.67
C VAL A 35 8.61 -30.82 -41.85
N PRO A 36 7.32 -31.08 -42.10
CA PRO A 36 6.35 -30.02 -42.28
C PRO A 36 6.34 -29.13 -41.04
N ALA A 37 6.53 -27.83 -41.22
CA ALA A 37 6.55 -26.87 -40.13
C ALA A 37 5.18 -26.86 -39.43
N ARG A 38 5.18 -27.05 -38.10
CA ARG A 38 3.97 -26.99 -37.29
C ARG A 38 3.30 -25.60 -37.39
N PRO A 39 1.96 -25.51 -37.26
CA PRO A 39 1.29 -24.22 -37.25
C PRO A 39 1.76 -23.36 -36.07
N LYS A 40 1.88 -22.05 -36.29
CA LYS A 40 2.18 -21.06 -35.25
C LYS A 40 0.91 -20.73 -34.48
N VAL A 41 0.93 -21.02 -33.18
CA VAL A 41 -0.19 -20.80 -32.26
C VAL A 41 0.00 -19.50 -31.50
N ALA A 42 -0.93 -18.56 -31.65
CA ALA A 42 -0.95 -17.33 -30.87
C ALA A 42 -1.97 -17.39 -29.74
N LEU A 43 -1.57 -16.94 -28.56
CA LEU A 43 -2.42 -16.76 -27.40
C LEU A 43 -2.79 -15.27 -27.27
N VAL A 44 -4.08 -14.95 -27.39
CA VAL A 44 -4.60 -13.59 -27.29
C VAL A 44 -5.38 -13.44 -25.98
N LEU A 45 -4.89 -12.59 -25.08
CA LEU A 45 -5.40 -12.45 -23.71
C LEU A 45 -6.07 -11.08 -23.53
N SER A 46 -7.37 -11.09 -23.30
CA SER A 46 -8.12 -9.85 -23.08
C SER A 46 -7.91 -9.19 -21.72
N GLY A 47 -8.29 -7.93 -21.61
CA GLY A 47 -8.42 -7.22 -20.34
C GLY A 47 -9.68 -7.58 -19.57
N GLY A 48 -9.59 -7.53 -18.23
CA GLY A 48 -10.70 -7.84 -17.32
C GLY A 48 -10.44 -7.55 -15.84
N GLY A 49 -9.40 -6.79 -15.51
CA GLY A 49 -9.04 -6.52 -14.11
C GLY A 49 -8.78 -7.82 -13.34
N ALA A 50 -9.40 -7.98 -12.16
CA ALA A 50 -9.29 -9.20 -11.34
C ALA A 50 -9.73 -10.48 -12.06
N ARG A 51 -10.65 -10.40 -13.04
CA ARG A 51 -11.09 -11.55 -13.85
C ARG A 51 -9.96 -12.13 -14.69
N GLY A 52 -8.94 -11.33 -15.00
CA GLY A 52 -7.78 -11.76 -15.78
C GLY A 52 -6.89 -12.81 -15.12
N PHE A 53 -7.07 -13.11 -13.81
CA PHE A 53 -6.40 -14.28 -13.22
C PHE A 53 -6.85 -15.61 -13.84
N ALA A 54 -8.01 -15.65 -14.51
CA ALA A 54 -8.43 -16.80 -15.30
C ALA A 54 -7.42 -17.19 -16.38
N HIS A 55 -6.66 -16.23 -16.93
CA HIS A 55 -5.60 -16.50 -17.90
C HIS A 55 -4.53 -17.46 -17.36
N ILE A 56 -4.25 -17.43 -16.05
CA ILE A 56 -3.32 -18.35 -15.40
C ILE A 56 -3.85 -19.78 -15.46
N GLY A 57 -5.15 -19.96 -15.22
CA GLY A 57 -5.82 -21.25 -15.34
C GLY A 57 -5.80 -21.79 -16.76
N VAL A 58 -5.99 -20.92 -17.76
CA VAL A 58 -5.84 -21.29 -19.18
C VAL A 58 -4.43 -21.78 -19.48
N LEU A 59 -3.40 -20.99 -19.10
CA LEU A 59 -1.99 -21.36 -19.29
C LEU A 59 -1.65 -22.69 -18.61
N ARG A 60 -2.23 -22.96 -17.43
CA ARG A 60 -2.03 -24.23 -16.73
C ARG A 60 -2.51 -25.42 -17.56
N VAL A 61 -3.72 -25.35 -18.10
CA VAL A 61 -4.31 -26.43 -18.89
C VAL A 61 -3.61 -26.57 -20.24
N LEU A 62 -3.26 -25.47 -20.92
CA LEU A 62 -2.48 -25.52 -22.16
C LEU A 62 -1.14 -26.24 -21.95
N ARG A 63 -0.47 -25.98 -20.82
CA ARG A 63 0.77 -26.67 -20.44
C ARG A 63 0.55 -28.16 -20.16
N GLU A 64 -0.51 -28.52 -19.45
CA GLU A 64 -0.87 -29.93 -19.20
C GLU A 64 -1.17 -30.71 -20.50
N LEU A 65 -1.75 -30.02 -21.49
CA LEU A 65 -2.04 -30.58 -22.81
C LEU A 65 -0.85 -30.51 -23.78
N HIS A 66 0.29 -29.97 -23.35
CA HIS A 66 1.48 -29.76 -24.19
C HIS A 66 1.25 -28.91 -25.44
N VAL A 67 0.33 -27.94 -25.38
CA VAL A 67 0.06 -27.01 -26.49
C VAL A 67 1.12 -25.90 -26.50
N PRO A 68 1.93 -25.78 -27.57
CA PRO A 68 2.94 -24.72 -27.65
C PRO A 68 2.27 -23.37 -27.89
N VAL A 69 2.81 -22.31 -27.30
CA VAL A 69 2.40 -20.92 -27.51
C VAL A 69 3.56 -20.17 -28.15
N ASP A 70 3.40 -19.77 -29.41
CA ASP A 70 4.46 -19.14 -30.22
C ASP A 70 4.43 -17.62 -30.19
N ILE A 71 3.26 -17.06 -29.96
CA ILE A 71 3.00 -15.63 -29.96
C ILE A 71 2.06 -15.33 -28.80
N VAL A 72 2.31 -14.23 -28.09
CA VAL A 72 1.40 -13.74 -27.06
C VAL A 72 0.98 -12.32 -27.39
N VAL A 73 -0.31 -12.04 -27.35
CA VAL A 73 -0.83 -10.67 -27.44
C VAL A 73 -1.75 -10.41 -26.25
N GLY A 74 -1.54 -9.30 -25.54
CA GLY A 74 -2.28 -9.02 -24.31
C GLY A 74 -2.82 -7.60 -24.22
N THR A 75 -3.92 -7.44 -23.48
CA THR A 75 -4.47 -6.12 -23.10
C THR A 75 -4.74 -6.08 -21.60
N SER A 76 -4.42 -4.98 -20.92
CA SER A 76 -4.67 -4.80 -19.48
C SER A 76 -4.09 -5.97 -18.66
N MET A 77 -4.89 -6.65 -17.83
CA MET A 77 -4.45 -7.85 -17.10
C MET A 77 -3.92 -8.97 -18.03
N GLY A 78 -4.44 -9.10 -19.26
CA GLY A 78 -3.88 -10.00 -20.27
C GLY A 78 -2.47 -9.60 -20.72
N SER A 79 -2.16 -8.29 -20.76
CA SER A 79 -0.79 -7.81 -20.99
C SER A 79 0.14 -8.12 -19.81
N VAL A 80 -0.37 -8.08 -18.58
CA VAL A 80 0.41 -8.39 -17.38
C VAL A 80 0.78 -9.87 -17.32
N ILE A 81 -0.22 -10.75 -17.43
CA ILE A 81 -0.01 -12.21 -17.41
C ILE A 81 0.76 -12.67 -18.64
N GLY A 82 0.36 -12.20 -19.83
CA GLY A 82 1.00 -12.58 -21.10
C GLY A 82 2.43 -12.06 -21.23
N GLY A 83 2.68 -10.82 -20.81
CA GLY A 83 4.02 -10.22 -20.84
C GLY A 83 4.99 -10.92 -19.90
N ALA A 84 4.54 -11.25 -18.68
CA ALA A 84 5.35 -12.02 -17.73
C ALA A 84 5.63 -13.45 -18.22
N PHE A 85 4.62 -14.13 -18.78
CA PHE A 85 4.78 -15.45 -19.39
C PHE A 85 5.78 -15.43 -20.56
N ALA A 86 5.68 -14.43 -21.44
CA ALA A 86 6.61 -14.24 -22.55
C ALA A 86 8.03 -13.87 -22.12
N ALA A 87 8.17 -13.21 -20.96
CA ALA A 87 9.45 -12.89 -20.36
C ALA A 87 10.11 -14.07 -19.61
N GLY A 88 9.44 -15.22 -19.53
CA GLY A 88 9.99 -16.44 -18.93
C GLY A 88 9.47 -16.76 -17.53
N SER A 89 8.45 -16.07 -17.02
CA SER A 89 7.79 -16.52 -15.78
C SER A 89 7.07 -17.86 -16.00
N SER A 90 7.20 -18.78 -15.04
CA SER A 90 6.45 -20.04 -15.07
C SER A 90 5.01 -19.83 -14.62
N VAL A 91 4.11 -20.77 -14.94
CA VAL A 91 2.72 -20.73 -14.45
C VAL A 91 2.67 -20.70 -12.92
N SER A 92 3.60 -21.40 -12.25
CA SER A 92 3.72 -21.37 -10.78
C SER A 92 4.10 -19.97 -10.27
N ASP A 93 5.00 -19.26 -10.94
CA ASP A 93 5.39 -17.89 -10.57
C ASP A 93 4.21 -16.92 -10.73
N LEU A 94 3.43 -17.08 -11.80
CA LEU A 94 2.21 -16.30 -12.04
C LEU A 94 1.16 -16.56 -10.93
N GLU A 95 0.95 -17.83 -10.55
CA GLU A 95 0.05 -18.20 -9.45
C GLU A 95 0.53 -17.64 -8.11
N GLN A 96 1.82 -17.74 -7.81
CA GLN A 96 2.40 -17.19 -6.59
C GLN A 96 2.26 -15.66 -6.55
N MET A 97 2.54 -14.96 -7.66
CA MET A 97 2.32 -13.53 -7.76
C MET A 97 0.86 -13.17 -7.49
N ALA A 98 -0.09 -13.87 -8.12
CA ALA A 98 -1.51 -13.59 -7.94
C ALA A 98 -1.93 -13.73 -6.47
N ARG A 99 -1.44 -14.77 -5.77
CA ARG A 99 -1.84 -15.12 -4.40
C ARG A 99 -1.11 -14.34 -3.30
N LEU A 100 0.16 -13.97 -3.53
CA LEU A 100 1.02 -13.35 -2.52
C LEU A 100 1.05 -11.82 -2.62
N THR A 101 0.56 -11.24 -3.71
CA THR A 101 0.43 -9.79 -3.86
C THR A 101 -0.71 -9.26 -3.00
N ASP A 102 -0.42 -8.20 -2.23
CA ASP A 102 -1.43 -7.47 -1.48
C ASP A 102 -2.19 -6.52 -2.42
N TRP A 103 -3.19 -7.07 -3.11
CA TRP A 103 -3.97 -6.32 -4.09
C TRP A 103 -4.76 -5.17 -3.47
N ASP A 104 -5.16 -5.28 -2.20
CA ASP A 104 -5.83 -4.19 -1.49
C ASP A 104 -4.91 -2.94 -1.43
N ARG A 105 -3.58 -3.11 -1.33
CA ARG A 105 -2.61 -2.01 -1.48
C ARG A 105 -2.47 -1.50 -2.91
N VAL A 106 -2.51 -2.40 -3.90
CA VAL A 106 -2.34 -2.04 -5.32
C VAL A 106 -3.46 -1.11 -5.78
N VAL A 107 -4.70 -1.35 -5.33
CA VAL A 107 -5.85 -0.52 -5.68
C VAL A 107 -6.19 0.54 -4.63
N ALA A 108 -5.32 0.77 -3.64
CA ALA A 108 -5.51 1.81 -2.63
C ALA A 108 -5.22 3.21 -3.18
N ASP A 109 -5.99 4.20 -2.74
CA ASP A 109 -5.86 5.61 -3.12
C ASP A 109 -4.61 6.30 -2.59
N ARG A 110 -3.94 5.69 -1.61
CA ARG A 110 -2.75 6.21 -0.95
C ARG A 110 -1.78 5.07 -0.62
N PRO A 111 -0.46 5.32 -0.56
CA PRO A 111 0.50 4.35 -0.03
C PRO A 111 0.09 3.79 1.34
N ALA A 112 0.52 2.57 1.64
CA ALA A 112 0.28 1.96 2.94
C ALA A 112 0.85 2.84 4.05
N ARG A 113 0.20 2.86 5.22
CA ARG A 113 0.53 3.79 6.29
C ARG A 113 1.98 3.65 6.74
N GLU A 114 2.47 2.41 6.84
CA GLU A 114 3.85 2.10 7.23
C GLU A 114 4.92 2.50 6.19
N ASP A 115 4.51 2.90 4.99
CA ASP A 115 5.39 3.42 3.93
C ASP A 115 5.37 4.96 3.88
N LEU A 116 4.43 5.61 4.57
CA LEU A 116 4.32 7.07 4.60
C LEU A 116 5.47 7.73 5.37
N GLU A 117 5.80 8.97 5.03
CA GLU A 117 6.66 9.80 5.88
C GLU A 117 6.01 10.03 7.26
N PHE A 118 6.86 10.17 8.28
CA PHE A 118 6.40 10.27 9.67
C PHE A 118 5.38 11.40 9.86
N ARG A 119 5.63 12.57 9.27
CA ARG A 119 4.70 13.71 9.31
C ARG A 119 3.32 13.41 8.71
N ARG A 120 3.27 12.64 7.62
CA ARG A 120 2.01 12.23 7.00
C ARG A 120 1.24 11.26 7.89
N ARG A 121 1.93 10.46 8.72
CA ARG A 121 1.30 9.62 9.75
C ARG A 121 0.74 10.45 10.90
N GLU A 122 1.40 11.55 11.28
CA GLU A 122 0.85 12.48 12.27
C GLU A 122 -0.46 13.13 11.78
N GLU A 123 -0.53 13.51 10.50
CA GLU A 123 -1.77 14.02 9.91
C GLU A 123 -2.91 13.00 10.03
N ASP A 124 -2.62 11.70 9.85
CA ASP A 124 -3.62 10.64 9.99
C ASP A 124 -4.09 10.47 11.43
N VAL A 125 -3.24 10.72 12.44
CA VAL A 125 -3.66 10.72 13.85
C VAL A 125 -4.58 11.90 14.14
N LEU A 126 -4.27 13.08 13.59
CA LEU A 126 -5.06 14.29 13.82
C LEU A 126 -6.41 14.27 13.10
N LEU A 127 -6.46 13.67 11.91
CA LEU A 127 -7.66 13.55 11.08
C LEU A 127 -7.62 12.21 10.33
N PRO A 128 -8.18 11.11 10.88
CA PRO A 128 -8.09 9.77 10.28
C PRO A 128 -8.82 9.59 8.95
N SER A 129 -9.77 10.46 8.62
CA SER A 129 -10.43 10.45 7.31
C SER A 129 -9.43 10.67 6.19
N ARG A 130 -9.52 9.83 5.16
CA ARG A 130 -8.69 9.85 3.94
C ARG A 130 -9.36 10.62 2.80
N ILE A 131 -10.43 11.35 3.09
CA ILE A 131 -11.09 12.21 2.10
C ILE A 131 -10.27 13.47 1.95
N GLU A 132 -9.72 13.64 0.75
CA GLU A 132 -8.77 14.68 0.44
C GLU A 132 -9.05 15.31 -0.92
N PHE A 133 -8.84 16.62 -1.00
CA PHE A 133 -9.04 17.43 -2.20
C PHE A 133 -7.85 18.35 -2.44
N GLY A 134 -7.56 18.64 -3.70
CA GLY A 134 -6.62 19.69 -4.09
C GLY A 134 -7.31 21.05 -4.08
N VAL A 135 -6.62 22.07 -3.56
CA VAL A 135 -7.11 23.45 -3.52
C VAL A 135 -6.24 24.32 -4.42
N HIS A 136 -6.86 24.86 -5.46
CA HIS A 136 -6.25 25.72 -6.47
C HIS A 136 -6.88 27.11 -6.46
N ARG A 137 -6.32 28.05 -7.22
CA ARG A 137 -6.93 29.38 -7.40
C ARG A 137 -8.28 29.30 -8.12
N ASP A 138 -8.42 28.34 -9.03
CA ASP A 138 -9.60 28.20 -9.90
C ASP A 138 -10.66 27.24 -9.34
N GLY A 139 -10.44 26.69 -8.13
CA GLY A 139 -11.39 25.83 -7.44
C GLY A 139 -10.77 24.64 -6.71
N ILE A 140 -11.61 23.65 -6.41
CA ILE A 140 -11.26 22.41 -5.71
C ILE A 140 -11.23 21.26 -6.72
N SER A 141 -10.21 20.42 -6.68
CA SER A 141 -10.07 19.25 -7.54
C SER A 141 -10.03 17.95 -6.75
N LEU A 142 -10.52 16.86 -7.36
CA LEU A 142 -10.29 15.50 -6.87
C LEU A 142 -8.90 15.00 -7.33
N PRO A 143 -8.33 13.98 -6.65
CA PRO A 143 -7.19 13.26 -7.18
C PRO A 143 -7.48 12.70 -8.58
N PRO A 144 -6.48 12.66 -9.49
CA PRO A 144 -6.68 12.24 -10.88
C PRO A 144 -6.95 10.73 -11.03
N ALA A 145 -6.67 9.93 -10.01
CA ALA A 145 -6.88 8.48 -9.99
C ALA A 145 -7.38 8.03 -8.61
N ALA A 146 -8.17 6.97 -8.58
CA ALA A 146 -8.65 6.36 -7.34
C ALA A 146 -7.63 5.43 -6.67
N ALA A 147 -6.56 5.04 -7.37
CA ALA A 147 -5.47 4.22 -6.84
C ALA A 147 -4.09 4.84 -7.13
N GLY A 148 -3.13 4.61 -6.22
CA GLY A 148 -1.75 5.07 -6.35
C GLY A 148 -0.91 4.24 -7.32
N ASN A 149 0.05 4.88 -7.99
CA ASN A 149 0.92 4.23 -8.98
C ASN A 149 1.96 3.28 -8.35
N ALA A 150 2.48 3.62 -7.17
CA ALA A 150 3.64 2.96 -6.57
C ALA A 150 3.44 1.46 -6.29
N ALA A 151 2.32 1.12 -5.66
CA ALA A 151 2.03 -0.27 -5.27
C ALA A 151 1.81 -1.15 -6.49
N LEU A 152 1.13 -0.64 -7.52
CA LEU A 152 0.98 -1.32 -8.80
C LEU A 152 2.34 -1.55 -9.47
N GLU A 153 3.15 -0.50 -9.57
CA GLU A 153 4.47 -0.59 -10.20
C GLU A 153 5.41 -1.56 -9.48
N LEU A 154 5.34 -1.63 -8.15
CA LEU A 154 6.08 -2.62 -7.37
C LEU A 154 5.56 -4.05 -7.59
N ALA A 155 4.24 -4.24 -7.67
CA ALA A 155 3.64 -5.55 -7.96
C ALA A 155 4.06 -6.05 -9.36
N LEU A 156 3.99 -5.18 -10.38
CA LEU A 156 4.45 -5.48 -11.73
C LEU A 156 5.95 -5.76 -11.79
N ALA A 157 6.77 -5.04 -11.00
CA ALA A 157 8.21 -5.28 -10.96
C ALA A 157 8.56 -6.67 -10.43
N ARG A 158 7.87 -7.13 -9.37
CA ARG A 158 8.10 -8.44 -8.75
C ARG A 158 7.66 -9.63 -9.62
N LEU A 159 6.75 -9.38 -10.55
CA LEU A 159 6.25 -10.40 -11.48
C LEU A 159 7.28 -10.76 -12.57
N LEU A 160 8.15 -9.82 -12.93
CA LEU A 160 9.06 -9.97 -14.05
C LEU A 160 10.35 -10.69 -13.62
N PRO A 161 10.86 -11.64 -14.43
CA PRO A 161 12.16 -12.23 -14.20
C PRO A 161 13.26 -11.16 -14.21
N ALA A 162 14.30 -11.35 -13.40
CA ALA A 162 15.41 -10.41 -13.29
C ALA A 162 16.01 -10.08 -14.66
N GLY A 163 16.18 -8.79 -14.97
CA GLY A 163 16.73 -8.33 -16.24
C GLY A 163 15.75 -8.15 -17.40
N THR A 164 14.49 -8.56 -17.26
CA THR A 164 13.51 -8.44 -18.36
C THR A 164 12.73 -7.13 -18.36
N ARG A 165 12.67 -6.45 -17.20
CA ARG A 165 11.89 -5.22 -16.96
C ARG A 165 12.10 -4.13 -18.02
N ASP A 166 13.36 -3.81 -18.29
CA ASP A 166 13.76 -2.66 -19.13
C ASP A 166 13.97 -3.09 -20.60
N ARG A 167 13.76 -4.37 -20.92
CA ARG A 167 13.95 -4.91 -22.26
C ARG A 167 12.75 -4.55 -23.14
N PRO A 168 12.96 -4.01 -24.36
CA PRO A 168 11.89 -3.82 -25.33
C PRO A 168 11.16 -5.13 -25.62
N VAL A 169 9.83 -5.09 -25.75
CA VAL A 169 9.02 -6.32 -25.90
C VAL A 169 9.34 -7.10 -27.18
N ASN A 170 9.75 -6.43 -28.24
CA ASN A 170 10.19 -7.05 -29.50
C ASN A 170 11.49 -7.87 -29.39
N GLN A 171 12.20 -7.80 -28.26
CA GLN A 171 13.44 -8.55 -28.00
C GLN A 171 13.24 -9.75 -27.05
N LEU A 172 12.00 -10.04 -26.65
CA LEU A 172 11.70 -11.20 -25.80
C LEU A 172 11.82 -12.50 -26.61
N SER A 173 12.24 -13.58 -25.93
CA SER A 173 12.40 -14.90 -26.56
C SER A 173 11.09 -15.45 -27.12
N LEU A 174 9.98 -15.18 -26.42
CA LEU A 174 8.63 -15.42 -26.92
C LEU A 174 8.06 -14.11 -27.48
N PRO A 175 7.75 -14.02 -28.78
CA PRO A 175 7.16 -12.82 -29.38
C PRO A 175 5.92 -12.34 -28.62
N PHE A 176 5.99 -11.10 -28.11
CA PHE A 176 4.94 -10.48 -27.34
C PHE A 176 4.55 -9.12 -27.89
N ARG A 177 3.25 -8.83 -27.94
CA ARG A 177 2.72 -7.48 -28.16
C ARG A 177 1.63 -7.13 -27.17
N SER A 178 1.48 -5.84 -26.94
CA SER A 178 0.42 -5.29 -26.11
C SER A 178 0.00 -3.93 -26.66
N VAL A 179 -1.22 -3.55 -26.30
CA VAL A 179 -1.87 -2.35 -26.81
C VAL A 179 -2.26 -1.41 -25.69
N ALA A 180 -2.25 -0.12 -25.99
CA ALA A 180 -2.85 0.94 -25.19
C ALA A 180 -3.74 1.81 -26.08
N SER A 181 -4.55 2.67 -25.46
CA SER A 181 -5.40 3.62 -26.16
C SER A 181 -4.83 5.03 -25.97
N ASP A 182 -4.64 5.78 -27.04
CA ASP A 182 -4.27 7.20 -26.94
C ASP A 182 -5.44 7.97 -26.34
N LEU A 183 -5.22 8.63 -25.19
CA LEU A 183 -6.27 9.32 -24.46
C LEU A 183 -6.74 10.60 -25.18
N VAL A 184 -5.91 11.17 -26.06
CA VAL A 184 -6.22 12.41 -26.79
C VAL A 184 -6.93 12.11 -28.10
N THR A 185 -6.45 11.11 -28.86
CA THR A 185 -6.98 10.82 -30.20
C THR A 185 -7.97 9.65 -30.24
N GLY A 186 -7.96 8.78 -29.22
CA GLY A 186 -8.73 7.53 -29.21
C GLY A 186 -8.15 6.44 -30.11
N GLU A 187 -6.94 6.62 -30.64
CA GLU A 187 -6.28 5.65 -31.51
C GLU A 187 -5.66 4.47 -30.74
N LEU A 188 -5.55 3.33 -31.43
CA LEU A 188 -4.80 2.18 -30.92
C LEU A 188 -3.29 2.45 -31.00
N VAL A 189 -2.60 2.26 -29.88
CA VAL A 189 -1.14 2.36 -29.80
C VAL A 189 -0.55 0.96 -29.59
N ASP A 190 0.22 0.48 -30.56
CA ASP A 190 1.01 -0.75 -30.44
C ASP A 190 2.33 -0.44 -29.71
N LEU A 191 2.60 -1.17 -28.63
CA LEU A 191 3.72 -0.92 -27.71
C LEU A 191 4.97 -1.75 -28.05
N VAL A 192 5.13 -2.15 -29.32
CA VAL A 192 6.16 -3.09 -29.80
C VAL A 192 7.62 -2.73 -29.44
N ASP A 193 7.98 -1.45 -29.45
CA ASP A 193 9.36 -1.01 -29.15
C ASP A 193 9.52 -0.49 -27.71
N THR A 194 8.50 -0.71 -26.86
CA THR A 194 8.45 -0.18 -25.50
C THR A 194 9.04 -1.19 -24.50
N PRO A 195 9.80 -0.76 -23.47
CA PRO A 195 10.25 -1.64 -22.40
C PRO A 195 9.09 -2.41 -21.76
N LEU A 196 9.28 -3.71 -21.51
CA LEU A 196 8.23 -4.63 -21.05
C LEU A 196 7.43 -4.09 -19.85
N PHE A 197 8.11 -3.53 -18.85
CA PHE A 197 7.44 -2.96 -17.70
C PHE A 197 6.54 -1.77 -18.07
N LEU A 198 7.05 -0.86 -18.88
CA LEU A 198 6.30 0.32 -19.33
C LEU A 198 5.12 -0.11 -20.22
N THR A 199 5.31 -1.14 -21.04
CA THR A 199 4.26 -1.76 -21.86
C THR A 199 3.09 -2.27 -21.01
N MET A 200 3.40 -3.07 -19.97
CA MET A 200 2.37 -3.57 -19.06
C MET A 200 1.70 -2.43 -18.26
N ARG A 201 2.48 -1.48 -17.74
CA ARG A 201 1.96 -0.35 -16.96
C ARG A 201 1.06 0.57 -17.79
N ALA A 202 1.40 0.81 -19.06
CA ALA A 202 0.59 1.58 -19.99
C ALA A 202 -0.72 0.86 -20.34
N SER A 203 -0.65 -0.44 -20.66
CA SER A 203 -1.84 -1.24 -20.97
C SER A 203 -2.78 -1.41 -19.76
N LEU A 204 -2.28 -1.27 -18.53
CA LEU A 204 -3.04 -1.33 -17.27
C LEU A 204 -3.43 0.05 -16.70
N ALA A 205 -3.30 1.13 -17.47
CA ALA A 205 -3.70 2.48 -17.06
C ALA A 205 -5.23 2.67 -17.17
N VAL A 206 -5.98 1.98 -16.31
CA VAL A 206 -7.45 1.93 -16.33
C VAL A 206 -8.06 3.28 -15.92
N PRO A 207 -8.84 3.95 -16.80
CA PRO A 207 -9.46 5.23 -16.47
C PRO A 207 -10.27 5.20 -15.16
N GLY A 208 -10.08 6.23 -14.33
CA GLY A 208 -10.73 6.35 -13.02
C GLY A 208 -10.09 5.51 -11.90
N VAL A 209 -9.27 4.51 -12.23
CA VAL A 209 -8.58 3.66 -11.24
C VAL A 209 -7.10 3.98 -11.19
N PHE A 210 -6.38 3.84 -12.32
CA PHE A 210 -4.95 4.11 -12.42
C PHE A 210 -4.69 5.28 -13.36
N ALA A 211 -3.69 6.11 -13.01
CA ALA A 211 -3.37 7.29 -13.81
C ALA A 211 -2.89 6.92 -15.23
N PRO A 212 -3.20 7.76 -16.25
CA PRO A 212 -2.63 7.66 -17.59
C PRO A 212 -1.10 7.67 -17.58
N VAL A 213 -0.49 7.07 -18.60
CA VAL A 213 0.98 6.94 -18.73
C VAL A 213 1.43 7.65 -19.99
N ARG A 214 2.60 8.28 -19.97
CA ARG A 214 3.22 8.79 -21.20
C ARG A 214 4.14 7.76 -21.81
N VAL A 215 3.91 7.41 -23.07
CA VAL A 215 4.77 6.54 -23.89
C VAL A 215 5.03 7.25 -25.20
N ASN A 216 6.31 7.47 -25.56
CA ASN A 216 6.70 8.14 -26.80
C ASN A 216 5.93 9.46 -27.05
N GLN A 217 5.89 10.33 -26.03
CA GLN A 217 5.16 11.61 -26.01
C GLN A 217 3.61 11.52 -26.06
N ARG A 218 3.03 10.36 -26.34
CA ARG A 218 1.58 10.12 -26.29
C ARG A 218 1.12 9.88 -24.86
N LEU A 219 -0.03 10.42 -24.50
CA LEU A 219 -0.68 10.14 -23.22
C LEU A 219 -1.64 8.97 -23.44
N VAL A 220 -1.34 7.82 -22.85
CA VAL A 220 -2.07 6.57 -23.09
C VAL A 220 -2.77 6.06 -21.84
N VAL A 221 -3.87 5.36 -22.07
CA VAL A 221 -4.67 4.62 -21.07
C VAL A 221 -4.85 3.17 -21.52
N ASP A 222 -5.55 2.38 -20.71
CA ASP A 222 -5.82 0.97 -20.96
C ASP A 222 -6.30 0.70 -22.41
N GLY A 223 -5.69 -0.31 -23.04
CA GLY A 223 -5.97 -0.68 -24.43
C GLY A 223 -7.39 -1.22 -24.64
N GLY A 224 -8.07 -1.62 -23.57
CA GLY A 224 -9.40 -2.20 -23.59
C GLY A 224 -10.47 -1.26 -24.14
N LEU A 225 -10.26 0.07 -24.07
CA LEU A 225 -11.18 1.05 -24.65
C LEU A 225 -11.31 0.92 -26.17
N VAL A 226 -10.21 0.61 -26.86
CA VAL A 226 -10.16 0.55 -28.33
C VAL A 226 -10.14 -0.90 -28.82
N ARG A 227 -9.35 -1.77 -28.18
CA ARG A 227 -9.14 -3.15 -28.62
C ARG A 227 -8.81 -4.06 -27.43
N ASN A 228 -9.85 -4.53 -26.73
CA ASN A 228 -9.67 -5.39 -25.56
C ASN A 228 -9.26 -6.83 -25.88
N LEU A 229 -9.53 -7.31 -27.10
CA LEU A 229 -9.13 -8.63 -27.57
C LEU A 229 -8.44 -8.50 -28.94
N PRO A 230 -7.13 -8.19 -29.00
CA PRO A 230 -6.42 -7.80 -30.23
C PRO A 230 -6.07 -8.99 -31.16
N ILE A 231 -7.11 -9.65 -31.71
CA ILE A 231 -6.98 -10.79 -32.63
C ILE A 231 -6.30 -10.40 -33.94
N ASP A 232 -6.67 -9.25 -34.51
CA ASP A 232 -6.02 -8.68 -35.69
C ASP A 232 -4.51 -8.52 -35.54
N LEU A 233 -4.03 -8.15 -34.35
CA LEU A 233 -2.60 -7.99 -34.08
C LEU A 233 -1.87 -9.34 -34.08
N ALA A 234 -2.46 -10.38 -33.48
CA ALA A 234 -1.89 -11.73 -33.55
C ALA A 234 -1.80 -12.26 -34.99
N ARG A 235 -2.82 -11.98 -35.83
CA ARG A 235 -2.76 -12.30 -37.26
C ARG A 235 -1.64 -11.55 -37.97
N LYS A 236 -1.47 -10.24 -37.72
CA LYS A 236 -0.37 -9.44 -38.29
C LYS A 236 1.02 -9.95 -37.87
N MET A 237 1.12 -10.59 -36.70
CA MET A 237 2.36 -11.24 -36.24
C MET A 237 2.64 -12.59 -36.91
N GLY A 238 1.74 -13.07 -37.79
CA GLY A 238 1.91 -14.32 -38.53
C GLY A 238 1.40 -15.56 -37.80
N ALA A 239 0.38 -15.43 -36.96
CA ALA A 239 -0.28 -16.57 -36.33
C ALA A 239 -1.11 -17.36 -37.34
N ASP A 240 -0.92 -18.69 -37.38
CA ASP A 240 -1.75 -19.61 -38.17
C ASP A 240 -3.03 -19.97 -37.42
N ILE A 241 -2.92 -20.16 -36.10
CA ILE A 241 -4.04 -20.52 -35.22
C ILE A 241 -4.05 -19.57 -34.03
N ILE A 242 -5.22 -19.05 -33.68
CA ILE A 242 -5.42 -18.17 -32.53
C ILE A 242 -6.21 -18.90 -31.44
N ILE A 243 -5.67 -18.87 -30.22
CA ILE A 243 -6.39 -19.17 -28.98
C ILE A 243 -6.70 -17.84 -28.31
N ALA A 244 -7.95 -17.38 -28.41
CA ALA A 244 -8.40 -16.13 -27.82
C ALA A 244 -9.08 -16.38 -26.47
N VAL A 245 -8.65 -15.68 -25.42
CA VAL A 245 -9.22 -15.81 -24.07
C VAL A 245 -9.96 -14.52 -23.71
N ASN A 246 -11.28 -14.61 -23.64
CA ASN A 246 -12.15 -13.49 -23.27
C ASN A 246 -12.55 -13.56 -21.79
N VAL A 247 -12.03 -12.63 -20.98
CA VAL A 247 -12.35 -12.47 -19.54
C VAL A 247 -13.13 -11.18 -19.26
N GLY A 248 -13.65 -10.54 -20.31
CA GLY A 248 -14.40 -9.29 -20.23
C GLY A 248 -15.53 -9.32 -19.20
N THR A 249 -15.93 -8.14 -18.73
CA THR A 249 -16.98 -8.01 -17.72
C THR A 249 -18.33 -7.88 -18.42
N PRO A 250 -19.35 -8.67 -18.05
CA PRO A 250 -20.69 -8.48 -18.59
C PRO A 250 -21.25 -7.10 -18.20
N LEU A 251 -22.19 -6.62 -18.99
CA LEU A 251 -22.90 -5.36 -18.72
C LEU A 251 -23.58 -5.38 -17.35
N ALA A 252 -23.55 -4.26 -16.64
CA ALA A 252 -24.13 -4.16 -15.31
C ALA A 252 -25.67 -4.20 -15.36
N PRO A 253 -26.34 -4.83 -14.38
CA PRO A 253 -27.81 -4.81 -14.29
C PRO A 253 -28.31 -3.42 -13.92
N GLU A 254 -29.57 -3.11 -14.30
CA GLU A 254 -30.21 -1.79 -14.12
C GLU A 254 -30.08 -1.24 -12.68
N LYS A 255 -30.23 -2.10 -11.68
CA LYS A 255 -30.08 -1.75 -10.25
C LYS A 255 -28.73 -1.08 -9.90
N ASN A 256 -27.68 -1.30 -10.71
CA ASN A 256 -26.36 -0.72 -10.51
C ASN A 256 -26.16 0.60 -11.27
N LEU A 257 -27.17 1.09 -11.99
CA LEU A 257 -27.11 2.28 -12.87
C LEU A 257 -27.76 3.52 -12.25
N GLY A 258 -28.10 3.51 -10.96
CA GLY A 258 -28.79 4.61 -10.28
C GLY A 258 -27.95 5.88 -10.01
N SER A 259 -26.74 5.98 -10.56
CA SER A 259 -25.85 7.13 -10.34
C SER A 259 -25.16 7.56 -11.63
N ALA A 260 -24.84 8.85 -11.77
CA ALA A 260 -24.13 9.37 -12.94
C ALA A 260 -22.79 8.65 -13.19
N LEU A 261 -22.07 8.31 -12.12
CA LEU A 261 -20.84 7.51 -12.21
C LEU A 261 -21.11 6.08 -12.69
N GLY A 262 -22.17 5.44 -12.19
CA GLY A 262 -22.59 4.11 -12.64
C GLY A 262 -22.95 4.08 -14.13
N VAL A 263 -23.65 5.12 -14.60
CA VAL A 263 -23.97 5.29 -16.04
C VAL A 263 -22.70 5.48 -16.87
N ALA A 264 -21.78 6.35 -16.45
CA ALA A 264 -20.52 6.57 -17.15
C ALA A 264 -19.68 5.29 -17.26
N GLN A 265 -19.57 4.51 -16.17
CA GLN A 265 -18.87 3.22 -16.19
C GLN A 265 -19.56 2.21 -17.12
N GLN A 266 -20.89 2.19 -17.15
CA GLN A 266 -21.64 1.34 -18.05
C GLN A 266 -21.41 1.72 -19.52
N MET A 267 -21.30 3.01 -19.85
CA MET A 267 -20.94 3.46 -21.20
C MET A 267 -19.57 2.92 -21.62
N ILE A 268 -18.56 2.98 -20.75
CA ILE A 268 -17.24 2.39 -21.00
C ILE A 268 -17.35 0.88 -21.24
N ASN A 269 -18.09 0.17 -20.38
CA ASN A 269 -18.28 -1.28 -20.53
C ASN A 269 -18.96 -1.65 -21.85
N ILE A 270 -19.94 -0.87 -22.31
CA ILE A 270 -20.61 -1.06 -23.60
C ILE A 270 -19.62 -0.91 -24.76
N LEU A 271 -18.80 0.15 -24.75
CA LEU A 271 -17.80 0.38 -25.80
C LEU A 271 -16.75 -0.74 -25.85
N THR A 272 -16.29 -1.18 -24.66
CA THR A 272 -15.37 -2.32 -24.53
C THR A 272 -15.99 -3.60 -25.09
N GLU A 273 -17.22 -3.93 -24.69
CA GLU A 273 -17.91 -5.14 -25.15
C GLU A 273 -18.14 -5.13 -26.66
N GLN A 274 -18.55 -3.98 -27.23
CA GLN A 274 -18.72 -3.83 -28.67
C GLN A 274 -17.42 -4.08 -29.45
N ASN A 275 -16.27 -3.63 -28.93
CA ASN A 275 -14.99 -3.89 -29.58
C ASN A 275 -14.54 -5.36 -29.43
N VAL A 276 -14.82 -6.01 -28.29
CA VAL A 276 -14.58 -7.46 -28.10
C VAL A 276 -15.39 -8.28 -29.10
N GLN A 277 -16.69 -7.99 -29.23
CA GLN A 277 -17.56 -8.68 -30.18
C GLN A 277 -17.11 -8.49 -31.63
N ARG A 278 -16.53 -7.33 -31.96
CA ARG A 278 -15.90 -7.10 -33.26
C ARG A 278 -14.68 -8.00 -33.46
N SER A 279 -13.79 -8.07 -32.47
CA SER A 279 -12.61 -8.94 -32.53
C SER A 279 -12.96 -10.42 -32.62
N ILE A 280 -13.97 -10.90 -31.90
CA ILE A 280 -14.41 -12.30 -31.96
C ILE A 280 -14.84 -12.69 -33.39
N ARG A 281 -15.45 -11.77 -34.15
CA ARG A 281 -15.81 -11.99 -35.56
C ARG A 281 -14.60 -12.11 -36.50
N GLU A 282 -13.41 -11.72 -36.06
CA GLU A 282 -12.16 -11.87 -36.81
C GLU A 282 -11.57 -13.30 -36.69
N LEU A 283 -12.12 -14.16 -35.82
CA LEU A 283 -11.68 -15.55 -35.66
C LEU A 283 -12.04 -16.40 -36.88
N GLY A 284 -11.08 -17.20 -37.32
CA GLY A 284 -11.25 -18.20 -38.37
C GLY A 284 -11.78 -19.54 -37.84
N PRO A 285 -12.10 -20.49 -38.72
CA PRO A 285 -12.68 -21.78 -38.36
C PRO A 285 -11.77 -22.66 -37.48
N ASN A 286 -10.46 -22.50 -37.62
CA ASN A 286 -9.46 -23.27 -36.86
C ASN A 286 -9.10 -22.61 -35.52
N ASP A 287 -9.61 -21.40 -35.25
CA ASP A 287 -9.32 -20.69 -34.01
C ASP A 287 -10.20 -21.18 -32.86
N VAL A 288 -9.70 -20.96 -31.65
CA VAL A 288 -10.35 -21.38 -30.40
C VAL A 288 -10.65 -20.15 -29.56
N LEU A 289 -11.92 -19.96 -29.24
CA LEU A 289 -12.35 -18.96 -28.25
C LEU A 289 -12.58 -19.66 -26.91
N ILE A 290 -11.87 -19.22 -25.88
CA ILE A 290 -12.05 -19.62 -24.48
C ILE A 290 -12.74 -18.46 -23.77
N SER A 291 -13.93 -18.71 -23.20
CA SER A 291 -14.71 -17.69 -22.47
C SER A 291 -15.04 -18.22 -21.08
N PRO A 292 -14.18 -18.01 -20.08
CA PRO A 292 -14.41 -18.50 -18.72
C PRO A 292 -15.67 -17.93 -18.09
N GLU A 293 -16.45 -18.78 -17.42
CA GLU A 293 -17.56 -18.32 -16.58
C GLU A 293 -17.02 -17.77 -15.25
N LEU A 294 -17.13 -16.46 -15.07
CA LEU A 294 -16.58 -15.72 -13.92
C LEU A 294 -17.70 -15.00 -13.14
N SER A 295 -18.83 -15.69 -12.97
CA SER A 295 -19.99 -15.22 -12.22
C SER A 295 -19.59 -14.87 -10.78
N GLY A 296 -19.92 -13.65 -10.33
CA GLY A 296 -19.58 -13.17 -8.98
C GLY A 296 -18.21 -12.48 -8.85
N THR A 297 -17.34 -12.51 -9.87
CA THR A 297 -16.06 -11.78 -9.87
C THR A 297 -16.21 -10.44 -10.61
N SER A 298 -16.16 -9.35 -9.85
CA SER A 298 -16.13 -7.98 -10.39
C SER A 298 -14.72 -7.60 -10.88
N PHE A 299 -14.64 -6.60 -11.77
CA PHE A 299 -13.39 -6.07 -12.32
C PHE A 299 -12.38 -5.64 -11.23
N LEU A 300 -12.84 -5.08 -10.11
CA LEU A 300 -12.00 -4.61 -8.99
C LEU A 300 -11.95 -5.58 -7.80
N ASP A 301 -12.50 -6.79 -7.91
CA ASP A 301 -12.55 -7.74 -6.79
C ASP A 301 -11.39 -8.75 -6.82
N PHE A 302 -10.20 -8.26 -6.49
CA PHE A 302 -8.95 -9.03 -6.47
C PHE A 302 -8.84 -10.06 -5.32
N ARG A 303 -9.93 -10.31 -4.60
CA ARG A 303 -9.96 -11.26 -3.47
C ARG A 303 -10.33 -12.68 -3.92
N ASN A 304 -11.01 -12.82 -5.05
CA ASN A 304 -11.52 -14.09 -5.57
C ASN A 304 -10.57 -14.74 -6.60
N ILE A 305 -9.26 -14.67 -6.35
CA ILE A 305 -8.20 -15.16 -7.26
C ILE A 305 -8.39 -16.64 -7.61
N ASP A 306 -8.63 -17.49 -6.60
CA ASP A 306 -8.82 -18.93 -6.77
C ASP A 306 -9.98 -19.28 -7.70
N SER A 307 -11.10 -18.59 -7.52
CA SER A 307 -12.30 -18.81 -8.33
C SER A 307 -12.02 -18.42 -9.79
N ALA A 308 -11.31 -17.32 -10.01
CA ALA A 308 -10.97 -16.87 -11.35
C ALA A 308 -10.03 -17.85 -12.06
N ILE A 309 -8.94 -18.28 -11.40
CA ILE A 309 -8.02 -19.28 -11.96
C ILE A 309 -8.78 -20.56 -12.31
N LYS A 310 -9.60 -21.08 -11.39
CA LYS A 310 -10.40 -22.29 -11.61
C LYS A 310 -11.37 -22.14 -12.79
N GLY A 311 -12.02 -20.99 -12.94
CA GLY A 311 -12.90 -20.71 -14.08
C GLY A 311 -12.17 -20.80 -15.42
N GLY A 312 -10.94 -20.27 -15.49
CA GLY A 312 -10.09 -20.38 -16.68
C GLY A 312 -9.71 -21.82 -17.03
N GLU A 313 -9.42 -22.64 -16.02
CA GLU A 313 -9.11 -24.06 -16.24
C GLU A 313 -10.31 -24.83 -16.78
N LEU A 314 -11.48 -24.67 -16.16
CA LEU A 314 -12.69 -25.39 -16.53
C LEU A 314 -13.05 -25.10 -17.99
N ALA A 315 -13.10 -23.82 -18.38
CA ALA A 315 -13.39 -23.42 -19.75
C ALA A 315 -12.34 -23.92 -20.76
N THR A 316 -11.08 -24.07 -20.35
CA THR A 316 -10.04 -24.63 -21.23
C THR A 316 -10.15 -26.14 -21.36
N ARG A 317 -10.49 -26.85 -20.26
CA ARG A 317 -10.67 -28.31 -20.28
C ARG A 317 -11.86 -28.75 -21.13
N GLU A 318 -12.93 -27.96 -21.17
CA GLU A 318 -14.06 -28.18 -22.08
C GLU A 318 -13.64 -28.24 -23.56
N LEU A 319 -12.56 -27.53 -23.91
CA LEU A 319 -12.01 -27.46 -25.27
C LEU A 319 -10.79 -28.36 -25.47
N SER A 320 -10.47 -29.21 -24.49
CA SER A 320 -9.27 -30.07 -24.48
C SER A 320 -9.13 -30.92 -25.74
N GLN A 321 -10.23 -31.45 -26.29
CA GLN A 321 -10.18 -32.25 -27.52
C GLN A 321 -9.70 -31.44 -28.74
N ARG A 322 -10.17 -30.20 -28.91
CA ARG A 322 -9.70 -29.31 -29.99
C ARG A 322 -8.25 -28.86 -29.75
N LEU A 323 -7.91 -28.58 -28.50
CA LEU A 323 -6.57 -28.11 -28.12
C LEU A 323 -5.51 -29.20 -28.23
N ALA A 324 -5.84 -30.45 -27.90
CA ALA A 324 -4.94 -31.60 -28.01
C ALA A 324 -4.46 -31.86 -29.46
N ALA A 325 -5.20 -31.41 -30.47
CA ALA A 325 -4.76 -31.47 -31.86
C ALA A 325 -3.54 -30.57 -32.15
N LEU A 326 -3.22 -29.63 -31.26
CA LEU A 326 -2.07 -28.72 -31.35
C LEU A 326 -0.90 -29.18 -30.46
N ALA A 327 -1.08 -30.27 -29.71
CA ALA A 327 -0.11 -30.72 -28.72
C ALA A 327 1.20 -31.20 -29.35
N LEU A 328 2.31 -30.89 -28.70
CA LEU A 328 3.60 -31.48 -29.02
C LEU A 328 3.83 -32.78 -28.22
N PRO A 329 4.65 -33.71 -28.74
CA PRO A 329 5.18 -34.80 -27.93
C PRO A 329 5.87 -34.28 -26.67
N ALA A 330 5.73 -34.97 -25.55
CA ALA A 330 6.17 -34.49 -24.24
C ALA A 330 7.65 -34.05 -24.20
N GLY A 331 8.54 -34.76 -24.90
CA GLY A 331 9.96 -34.39 -24.99
C GLY A 331 10.22 -33.09 -25.76
N GLU A 332 9.51 -32.89 -26.87
CA GLU A 332 9.59 -31.65 -27.67
C GLU A 332 8.99 -30.46 -26.91
N TYR A 333 7.86 -30.67 -26.24
CA TYR A 333 7.24 -29.65 -25.40
C TYR A 333 8.14 -29.24 -24.22
N ALA A 334 8.80 -30.21 -23.57
CA ALA A 334 9.74 -29.92 -22.49
C ALA A 334 10.93 -29.08 -22.97
N LEU A 335 11.47 -29.36 -24.16
CA LEU A 335 12.52 -28.54 -24.77
C LEU A 335 12.00 -27.13 -25.12
N PHE A 336 10.79 -27.05 -25.68
CA PHE A 336 10.14 -25.78 -25.99
C PHE A 336 9.97 -24.90 -24.73
N GLU A 337 9.43 -25.47 -23.65
CA GLU A 337 9.27 -24.76 -22.38
C GLU A 337 10.60 -24.40 -21.73
N ASN A 338 11.59 -25.29 -21.76
CA ASN A 338 12.93 -24.98 -21.25
C ASN A 338 13.55 -23.80 -21.99
N ASN A 339 13.39 -23.71 -23.31
CA ASN A 339 13.90 -22.58 -24.09
C ASN A 339 13.17 -21.27 -23.75
N ARG A 340 11.86 -21.31 -23.51
CA ARG A 340 11.09 -20.13 -23.05
C ARG A 340 11.56 -19.67 -21.67
N LEU A 341 11.77 -20.61 -20.76
CA LEU A 341 12.23 -20.35 -19.39
C LEU A 341 13.72 -19.97 -19.32
N ALA A 342 14.53 -20.32 -20.31
CA ALA A 342 15.97 -20.06 -20.39
C ALA A 342 16.32 -18.58 -20.63
N THR A 343 15.45 -17.64 -20.27
CA THR A 343 15.72 -16.22 -20.36
C THR A 343 16.97 -15.89 -19.53
N PRO A 344 18.05 -15.37 -20.15
CA PRO A 344 19.28 -15.12 -19.41
C PRO A 344 19.00 -14.04 -18.35
N PRO A 345 19.16 -14.34 -17.05
CA PRO A 345 19.02 -13.31 -16.04
C PRO A 345 20.17 -12.32 -16.25
N LEU A 346 19.87 -11.04 -16.48
CA LEU A 346 20.85 -10.02 -16.11
C LEU A 346 21.02 -10.18 -14.61
N SER A 347 22.21 -10.63 -14.20
CA SER A 347 22.50 -10.81 -12.78
C SER A 347 22.35 -9.45 -12.10
N ASP A 348 21.44 -9.32 -11.13
CA ASP A 348 21.27 -8.10 -10.33
C ASP A 348 22.44 -7.97 -9.34
N THR A 349 23.63 -7.76 -9.88
CA THR A 349 24.86 -7.61 -9.11
C THR A 349 24.87 -6.26 -8.41
N ALA A 350 25.41 -6.28 -7.19
CA ALA A 350 25.62 -5.06 -6.43
C ALA A 350 26.85 -4.35 -7.01
N LEU A 351 26.66 -3.12 -7.49
CA LEU A 351 27.71 -2.28 -8.08
C LEU A 351 27.83 -0.98 -7.29
N PRO A 352 29.03 -0.38 -7.20
CA PRO A 352 29.21 0.94 -6.61
C PRO A 352 28.48 2.00 -7.44
N LEU A 353 27.75 2.89 -6.76
CA LEU A 353 27.06 4.02 -7.39
C LEU A 353 28.07 5.09 -7.79
N ALA A 354 28.39 5.18 -9.09
CA ALA A 354 29.29 6.19 -9.64
C ALA A 354 28.67 7.58 -9.60
N GLU A 355 27.37 7.67 -9.86
CA GLU A 355 26.61 8.91 -9.90
C GLU A 355 25.17 8.65 -9.42
N VAL A 356 24.64 9.58 -8.65
CA VAL A 356 23.22 9.62 -8.26
C VAL A 356 22.68 11.01 -8.58
N LYS A 357 22.00 11.13 -9.72
CA LYS A 357 21.35 12.36 -10.16
C LYS A 357 19.87 12.32 -9.80
N VAL A 358 19.38 13.38 -9.18
CA VAL A 358 17.95 13.51 -8.84
C VAL A 358 17.41 14.79 -9.47
N GLU A 359 16.33 14.64 -10.23
CA GLU A 359 15.61 15.71 -10.89
C GLU A 359 14.16 15.71 -10.37
N SER A 360 13.58 16.91 -10.23
CA SER A 360 12.18 17.05 -9.86
C SER A 360 11.48 18.01 -10.81
N SER A 361 10.32 17.62 -11.33
CA SER A 361 9.39 18.54 -11.99
C SER A 361 8.41 19.06 -10.96
N GLY A 362 8.50 20.35 -10.64
CA GLY A 362 7.67 20.99 -9.63
C GLY A 362 8.44 21.96 -8.74
N ARG A 363 7.94 22.12 -7.51
CA ARG A 363 8.47 22.99 -6.45
C ARG A 363 9.37 22.24 -5.48
N ILE A 364 9.28 20.91 -5.46
CA ILE A 364 10.10 20.08 -4.58
C ILE A 364 11.58 20.25 -4.97
N ASN A 365 12.41 20.59 -3.99
CA ASN A 365 13.85 20.71 -4.20
C ASN A 365 14.44 19.31 -4.42
N PRO A 366 15.15 19.03 -5.53
CA PRO A 366 15.71 17.70 -5.81
C PRO A 366 16.68 17.20 -4.74
N LYS A 367 17.36 18.10 -4.01
CA LYS A 367 18.24 17.74 -2.89
C LYS A 367 17.48 17.06 -1.74
N ILE A 368 16.23 17.45 -1.50
CA ILE A 368 15.37 16.81 -0.50
C ILE A 368 15.12 15.35 -0.90
N LEU A 369 14.74 15.13 -2.16
CA LEU A 369 14.48 13.80 -2.70
C LEU A 369 15.74 12.92 -2.71
N GLN A 370 16.91 13.49 -3.02
CA GLN A 370 18.17 12.77 -2.95
C GLN A 370 18.45 12.26 -1.54
N VAL A 371 18.33 13.11 -0.52
CA VAL A 371 18.55 12.70 0.88
C VAL A 371 17.52 11.65 1.31
N GLN A 372 16.24 11.84 0.96
CA GLN A 372 15.16 10.92 1.32
C GLN A 372 15.24 9.57 0.61
N SER A 373 15.82 9.52 -0.59
CA SER A 373 16.08 8.24 -1.27
C SER A 373 17.11 7.39 -0.51
N GLY A 374 17.97 8.02 0.31
CA GLY A 374 19.08 7.35 1.00
C GLY A 374 20.20 6.85 0.07
N LEU A 375 20.11 7.14 -1.23
CA LEU A 375 21.14 6.82 -2.21
C LEU A 375 22.23 7.89 -2.17
N ALA A 376 23.47 7.43 -2.08
CA ALA A 376 24.64 8.29 -2.14
C ALA A 376 25.71 7.64 -3.03
N GLN A 377 26.50 8.50 -3.68
CA GLN A 377 27.65 8.08 -4.46
C GLN A 377 28.61 7.22 -3.62
N GLY A 378 29.20 6.21 -4.24
CA GLY A 378 30.11 5.25 -3.59
C GLY A 378 29.44 4.11 -2.83
N GLN A 379 28.12 4.15 -2.60
CA GLN A 379 27.41 3.00 -2.01
C GLN A 379 27.36 1.84 -3.00
N THR A 380 27.53 0.61 -2.53
CA THR A 380 27.32 -0.59 -3.36
C THR A 380 25.86 -1.04 -3.26
N ARG A 381 25.12 -0.99 -4.38
CA ARG A 381 23.68 -1.31 -4.42
C ARG A 381 23.33 -2.17 -5.61
N THR A 382 22.34 -3.04 -5.47
CA THR A 382 21.71 -3.74 -6.62
C THR A 382 20.70 -2.83 -7.33
N ARG A 383 20.30 -3.14 -8.57
CA ARG A 383 19.27 -2.39 -9.32
C ARG A 383 17.96 -2.39 -8.53
N GLU A 384 17.64 -3.52 -7.91
CA GLU A 384 16.43 -3.65 -7.10
C GLU A 384 16.48 -2.83 -5.81
N GLN A 385 17.66 -2.70 -5.17
CA GLN A 385 17.81 -1.82 -4.01
C GLN A 385 17.67 -0.34 -4.41
N VAL A 386 18.22 0.06 -5.55
CA VAL A 386 18.07 1.41 -6.11
C VAL A 386 16.59 1.72 -6.40
N ARG A 387 15.87 0.80 -7.05
CA ARG A 387 14.44 0.98 -7.34
C ARG A 387 13.60 1.05 -6.07
N ARG A 388 13.87 0.20 -5.07
CA ARG A 388 13.17 0.29 -3.77
C ARG A 388 13.40 1.63 -3.07
N ALA A 389 14.62 2.14 -3.10
CA ALA A 389 14.98 3.45 -2.56
C ALA A 389 14.32 4.62 -3.32
N ALA A 390 14.20 4.52 -4.64
CA ALA A 390 13.44 5.50 -5.43
C ALA A 390 11.94 5.42 -5.12
N ASN A 391 11.37 4.21 -5.07
CA ASN A 391 9.95 3.98 -4.80
C ASN A 391 9.53 4.42 -3.38
N SER A 392 10.44 4.43 -2.39
CA SER A 392 10.10 4.94 -1.06
C SER A 392 9.78 6.44 -1.06
N LEU A 393 10.18 7.19 -2.09
CA LEU A 393 9.82 8.61 -2.24
C LEU A 393 8.31 8.83 -2.39
N TYR A 394 7.55 7.84 -2.88
CA TYR A 394 6.08 7.93 -2.91
C TYR A 394 5.46 8.05 -1.50
N GLY A 395 6.19 7.66 -0.44
CA GLY A 395 5.78 7.82 0.96
C GLY A 395 5.53 9.27 1.39
N ARG A 396 6.07 10.25 0.64
CA ARG A 396 5.80 11.68 0.81
C ARG A 396 4.33 12.05 0.60
N GLY A 397 3.64 11.30 -0.26
CA GLY A 397 2.26 11.54 -0.66
C GLY A 397 2.05 12.72 -1.61
N ASP A 398 3.10 13.42 -2.05
CA ASP A 398 3.02 14.57 -2.96
C ASP A 398 3.58 14.29 -4.37
N LEU A 399 4.11 13.09 -4.62
CA LEU A 399 4.65 12.67 -5.91
C LEU A 399 3.62 11.86 -6.72
N GLU A 400 3.43 12.24 -7.98
CA GLU A 400 2.62 11.50 -8.96
C GLU A 400 3.38 10.31 -9.55
N ARG A 401 4.67 10.52 -9.83
CA ARG A 401 5.52 9.56 -10.52
C ARG A 401 6.98 9.66 -10.08
N VAL A 402 7.65 8.52 -9.97
CA VAL A 402 9.09 8.41 -9.76
C VAL A 402 9.65 7.47 -10.83
N GLU A 403 10.38 8.02 -11.78
CA GLU A 403 11.11 7.25 -12.79
C GLU A 403 12.56 7.05 -12.34
N THR A 404 13.09 5.85 -12.59
CA THR A 404 14.45 5.49 -12.22
C THR A 404 15.15 4.89 -13.44
N ASP A 405 16.12 5.63 -13.97
CA ASP A 405 17.01 5.17 -15.03
C ASP A 405 18.29 4.65 -14.37
N ILE A 406 18.71 3.44 -14.75
CA ILE A 406 19.90 2.77 -14.21
C ILE A 406 20.76 2.33 -15.38
N ASP A 407 22.00 2.83 -15.40
CA ASP A 407 23.01 2.48 -16.39
C ASP A 407 24.22 1.85 -15.71
N ASP A 408 24.69 0.73 -16.25
CA ASP A 408 25.76 -0.08 -15.67
C ASP A 408 26.94 -0.12 -16.66
N GLU A 409 27.97 0.71 -16.43
CA GLU A 409 29.16 0.81 -17.27
C GLU A 409 30.44 0.58 -16.45
N GLY A 410 31.39 -0.20 -16.98
CA GLY A 410 32.72 -0.37 -16.37
C GLY A 410 32.71 -0.96 -14.96
N GLY A 411 31.68 -1.74 -14.59
CA GLY A 411 31.52 -2.28 -13.25
C GLY A 411 31.06 -1.25 -12.20
N GLN A 412 30.55 -0.10 -12.65
CA GLN A 412 29.93 0.91 -11.82
C GLN A 412 28.49 1.17 -12.27
N ARG A 413 27.68 1.78 -11.40
CA ARG A 413 26.27 2.05 -11.65
C ARG A 413 25.98 3.55 -11.58
N ALA A 414 25.44 4.11 -12.66
CA ALA A 414 24.88 5.45 -12.69
C ALA A 414 23.36 5.37 -12.48
N VAL A 415 22.83 6.26 -11.66
CA VAL A 415 21.39 6.31 -11.33
C VAL A 415 20.87 7.72 -11.57
N ALA A 416 19.80 7.82 -12.35
CA ALA A 416 19.01 9.05 -12.47
C ALA A 416 17.57 8.80 -11.96
N ILE A 417 17.15 9.60 -10.98
CA ILE A 417 15.77 9.59 -10.46
C ILE A 417 15.07 10.86 -10.96
N ARG A 418 13.97 10.70 -11.70
CA ARG A 418 13.10 11.81 -12.11
C ARG A 418 11.77 11.71 -11.37
N ALA A 419 11.53 12.65 -10.46
CA ALA A 419 10.30 12.71 -9.68
C ALA A 419 9.37 13.80 -10.19
N THR A 420 8.11 13.45 -10.44
CA THR A 420 7.07 14.40 -10.84
C THR A 420 6.15 14.70 -9.67
N GLU A 421 6.09 15.96 -9.27
CA GLU A 421 5.18 16.43 -8.23
C GLU A 421 3.73 16.45 -8.75
N SER A 422 2.81 15.95 -7.93
CA SER A 422 1.38 16.04 -8.22
C SER A 422 0.92 17.49 -8.16
N SER A 423 0.27 17.99 -9.21
CA SER A 423 -0.18 19.39 -9.27
C SER A 423 -1.19 19.76 -8.18
N TRP A 424 -1.99 18.80 -7.70
CA TRP A 424 -3.05 18.99 -6.72
C TRP A 424 -2.60 18.82 -5.25
N THR A 425 -1.42 18.25 -4.99
CA THR A 425 -0.95 17.91 -3.63
C THR A 425 -0.17 19.04 -2.94
N ASN A 426 0.22 20.09 -3.67
CA ASN A 426 0.90 21.22 -3.06
C ASN A 426 -0.01 21.99 -2.06
N SER A 427 -1.33 21.89 -2.19
CA SER A 427 -2.32 22.52 -1.31
C SER A 427 -3.50 21.58 -1.14
N ARG A 428 -3.53 20.85 -0.02
CA ARG A 428 -4.42 19.73 0.25
C ARG A 428 -5.43 20.10 1.32
N LEU A 429 -6.70 19.75 1.11
CA LEU A 429 -7.77 19.91 2.07
C LEU A 429 -8.33 18.54 2.43
N ARG A 430 -8.25 18.17 3.71
CA ARG A 430 -8.84 16.97 4.28
C ARG A 430 -10.05 17.31 5.13
N VAL A 431 -11.07 16.47 5.05
CA VAL A 431 -12.30 16.60 5.84
C VAL A 431 -12.62 15.29 6.52
N GLY A 432 -13.06 15.35 7.77
CA GLY A 432 -13.38 14.16 8.57
C GLY A 432 -14.52 14.42 9.54
N LEU A 433 -15.29 13.37 9.79
CA LEU A 433 -16.31 13.33 10.83
C LEU A 433 -15.84 12.34 11.89
N GLU A 434 -15.90 12.73 13.15
CA GLU A 434 -15.74 11.86 14.29
C GLU A 434 -17.05 11.76 15.06
N LEU A 435 -17.38 10.56 15.52
CA LEU A 435 -18.55 10.26 16.33
C LEU A 435 -18.14 9.30 17.44
N ALA A 436 -18.58 9.54 18.65
CA ALA A 436 -18.46 8.61 19.77
C ALA A 436 -19.77 8.65 20.54
N SER A 437 -20.38 7.49 20.77
CA SER A 437 -21.63 7.36 21.49
C SER A 437 -21.61 6.12 22.36
N ASP A 438 -22.05 6.28 23.61
CA ASP A 438 -22.36 5.17 24.51
C ASP A 438 -23.86 4.78 24.49
N PHE A 439 -24.64 5.43 23.60
CA PHE A 439 -26.10 5.34 23.51
C PHE A 439 -26.87 5.71 24.79
N ASP A 440 -26.20 6.39 25.73
CA ASP A 440 -26.76 6.86 26.99
C ASP A 440 -26.48 8.36 27.11
N ASP A 441 -25.59 8.78 28.01
CA ASP A 441 -25.30 10.20 28.28
C ASP A 441 -24.13 10.77 27.47
N ALA A 442 -23.14 9.95 27.07
CA ALA A 442 -21.91 10.44 26.43
C ALA A 442 -21.97 10.31 24.91
N ASN A 443 -22.46 11.37 24.27
CA ASN A 443 -22.54 11.49 22.81
C ASN A 443 -21.68 12.65 22.34
N ARG A 444 -20.59 12.34 21.63
CA ARG A 444 -19.65 13.31 21.07
C ARG A 444 -19.63 13.24 19.54
N PHE A 445 -19.56 14.38 18.88
CA PHE A 445 -19.29 14.52 17.45
C PHE A 445 -18.27 15.63 17.18
N ALA A 446 -17.48 15.46 16.13
CA ALA A 446 -16.61 16.51 15.64
C ALA A 446 -16.54 16.51 14.10
N LEU A 447 -16.76 17.66 13.48
CA LEU A 447 -16.40 17.90 12.09
C LEU A 447 -15.02 18.56 12.07
N LYS A 448 -14.06 17.89 11.44
CA LYS A 448 -12.66 18.33 11.32
C LYS A 448 -12.33 18.69 9.88
N VAL A 449 -11.59 19.77 9.72
CA VAL A 449 -11.02 20.22 8.46
C VAL A 449 -9.54 20.48 8.66
N MET A 450 -8.71 19.98 7.75
CA MET A 450 -7.27 20.22 7.75
C MET A 450 -6.82 20.69 6.37
N HIS A 451 -6.17 21.85 6.31
CA HIS A 451 -5.48 22.33 5.13
C HIS A 451 -3.97 22.20 5.32
N VAL A 452 -3.28 21.65 4.31
CA VAL A 452 -1.84 21.50 4.30
C VAL A 452 -1.28 22.12 3.02
N ARG A 453 -0.35 23.06 3.16
CA ARG A 453 0.38 23.66 2.05
C ARG A 453 1.86 23.29 2.15
N SER A 454 2.30 22.43 1.25
CA SER A 454 3.67 21.90 1.21
C SER A 454 4.60 22.74 0.33
N SER A 455 5.90 22.45 0.37
CA SER A 455 6.93 23.06 -0.49
C SER A 455 6.89 24.59 -0.54
N MET A 456 6.67 25.26 0.61
CA MET A 456 6.52 26.72 0.69
C MET A 456 7.83 27.48 0.44
N ASN A 457 8.97 26.80 0.54
CA ASN A 457 10.31 27.35 0.29
C ASN A 457 11.28 26.23 -0.15
N PRO A 458 12.50 26.57 -0.61
CA PRO A 458 13.47 25.58 -1.08
C PRO A 458 13.94 24.54 -0.06
N TRP A 459 13.65 24.72 1.24
CA TRP A 459 13.97 23.76 2.29
C TRP A 459 12.82 22.79 2.58
N GLY A 460 11.67 22.95 1.91
CA GLY A 460 10.50 22.09 2.09
C GLY A 460 9.61 22.51 3.27
N GLY A 461 9.60 23.80 3.62
CA GLY A 461 8.69 24.32 4.65
C GLY A 461 7.21 24.01 4.33
N GLU A 462 6.43 23.70 5.36
CA GLU A 462 5.02 23.32 5.20
C GLU A 462 4.15 23.92 6.31
N LEU A 463 3.04 24.52 5.89
CA LEU A 463 2.01 25.10 6.75
C LEU A 463 0.83 24.15 6.87
N ARG A 464 0.44 23.82 8.10
CA ARG A 464 -0.76 23.06 8.42
C ARG A 464 -1.74 23.96 9.19
N THR A 465 -2.97 24.03 8.72
CA THR A 465 -4.08 24.70 9.39
C THR A 465 -5.16 23.67 9.67
N SER A 466 -5.59 23.55 10.92
CA SER A 466 -6.69 22.66 11.31
C SER A 466 -7.81 23.45 11.96
N ALA A 467 -9.04 23.02 11.74
CA ALA A 467 -10.22 23.54 12.40
C ALA A 467 -11.14 22.37 12.78
N GLN A 468 -11.76 22.46 13.94
CA GLN A 468 -12.77 21.49 14.38
C GLN A 468 -13.97 22.19 15.02
N ILE A 469 -15.16 21.64 14.81
CA ILE A 469 -16.42 22.06 15.45
C ILE A 469 -17.18 20.83 15.94
N GLY A 470 -17.97 20.99 16.99
CA GLY A 470 -18.68 19.90 17.67
C GLY A 470 -18.64 20.10 19.17
N ASP A 471 -18.42 19.03 19.93
CA ASP A 471 -18.19 19.08 21.38
C ASP A 471 -16.99 19.94 21.75
N GLU A 472 -15.94 19.83 20.94
CA GLU A 472 -14.78 20.69 21.01
C GLU A 472 -14.73 21.59 19.78
N ARG A 473 -14.47 22.87 20.03
CA ARG A 473 -14.22 23.86 18.99
C ARG A 473 -12.75 24.23 19.03
N GLY A 474 -12.10 24.29 17.88
CA GLY A 474 -10.70 24.69 17.86
C GLY A 474 -10.19 25.06 16.49
N ILE A 475 -9.14 25.86 16.48
CA ILE A 475 -8.37 26.21 15.30
C ILE A 475 -6.88 26.18 15.65
N GLY A 476 -6.08 25.59 14.78
CA GLY A 476 -4.64 25.46 14.94
C GLY A 476 -3.92 25.84 13.66
N VAL A 477 -2.76 26.48 13.81
CA VAL A 477 -1.84 26.76 12.70
C VAL A 477 -0.44 26.35 13.15
N GLN A 478 0.22 25.51 12.37
CA GLN A 478 1.59 25.10 12.59
C GLN A 478 2.40 25.31 11.32
N PHE A 479 3.56 25.96 11.44
CA PHE A 479 4.52 26.10 10.35
C PHE A 479 5.75 25.28 10.67
N HIS A 480 5.97 24.20 9.95
CA HIS A 480 7.15 23.36 10.13
C HIS A 480 8.20 23.70 9.09
N GLN A 481 9.39 24.02 9.57
CA GLN A 481 10.51 24.49 8.80
C GLN A 481 11.73 23.58 9.02
N PRO A 482 12.10 22.75 8.03
CA PRO A 482 13.39 22.06 8.04
C PRO A 482 14.55 23.05 8.09
N LEU A 483 15.63 22.71 8.79
CA LEU A 483 16.85 23.51 8.92
C LEU A 483 17.81 23.22 7.75
N GLY A 484 17.31 23.35 6.52
CA GLY A 484 18.01 23.05 5.28
C GLY A 484 17.29 21.99 4.44
N ALA A 485 17.60 21.96 3.13
CA ALA A 485 17.03 20.99 2.21
C ALA A 485 17.45 19.56 2.59
N GLY A 486 16.47 18.72 2.92
CA GLY A 486 16.67 17.33 3.35
C GLY A 486 17.18 17.19 4.79
N SER A 487 17.22 18.28 5.55
CA SER A 487 17.67 18.23 6.94
C SER A 487 16.66 17.47 7.80
N PRO A 488 17.11 16.50 8.63
CA PRO A 488 16.23 15.85 9.60
C PRO A 488 15.89 16.76 10.78
N TRP A 489 16.59 17.89 10.94
CA TRP A 489 16.31 18.86 12.00
C TRP A 489 15.31 19.91 11.52
N TYR A 490 14.38 20.28 12.38
CA TYR A 490 13.34 21.26 12.06
C TYR A 490 12.97 22.12 13.26
N VAL A 491 12.31 23.25 12.96
CA VAL A 491 11.56 24.03 13.93
C VAL A 491 10.09 24.07 13.53
N ALA A 492 9.18 24.03 14.50
CA ALA A 492 7.75 24.04 14.24
C ALA A 492 6.98 24.94 15.22
N PRO A 493 6.97 26.28 15.02
CA PRO A 493 6.06 27.16 15.73
C PRO A 493 4.60 26.81 15.43
N GLU A 494 3.78 26.84 16.48
CA GLU A 494 2.37 26.49 16.45
C GLU A 494 1.56 27.44 17.33
N ALA A 495 0.41 27.88 16.82
CA ALA A 495 -0.59 28.63 17.54
C ALA A 495 -1.91 27.86 17.52
N GLN A 496 -2.53 27.68 18.68
CA GLN A 496 -3.77 26.92 18.80
C GLN A 496 -4.75 27.64 19.73
N TYR A 497 -6.02 27.58 19.36
CA TYR A 497 -7.16 27.91 20.19
C TYR A 497 -8.07 26.69 20.28
N SER A 498 -8.50 26.35 21.49
CA SER A 498 -9.55 25.36 21.71
C SER A 498 -10.54 25.84 22.77
N SER A 499 -11.77 25.34 22.69
CA SER A 499 -12.79 25.55 23.70
C SER A 499 -13.76 24.38 23.71
N SER A 500 -14.08 23.91 24.91
CA SER A 500 -15.09 22.88 25.14
C SER A 500 -15.70 23.07 26.53
N SER A 501 -16.51 22.10 26.96
CA SER A 501 -17.15 22.15 28.26
C SER A 501 -17.21 20.75 28.86
N PHE A 502 -17.07 20.66 30.17
CA PHE A 502 -17.27 19.42 30.91
C PHE A 502 -18.40 19.59 31.93
N ASP A 503 -19.07 18.48 32.20
CA ASP A 503 -20.14 18.38 33.20
C ASP A 503 -19.56 17.70 34.46
N LEU A 504 -19.85 18.26 35.63
CA LEU A 504 -19.52 17.65 36.92
C LEU A 504 -20.74 16.93 37.47
N PHE A 505 -20.57 15.65 37.80
CA PHE A 505 -21.62 14.79 38.32
C PHE A 505 -21.41 14.46 39.79
N LYS A 506 -22.50 14.43 40.57
CA LYS A 506 -22.53 13.93 41.95
C LYS A 506 -23.73 13.01 42.11
N GLU A 507 -23.51 11.78 42.58
CA GLU A 507 -24.57 10.76 42.76
C GLU A 507 -25.41 10.52 41.47
N GLY A 508 -24.77 10.52 40.31
CA GLY A 508 -25.46 10.30 39.02
C GLY A 508 -26.30 11.47 38.51
N ARG A 509 -26.25 12.64 39.16
CA ARG A 509 -26.93 13.87 38.70
C ARG A 509 -25.91 14.94 38.30
N ARG A 510 -26.15 15.61 37.17
CA ARG A 510 -25.33 16.75 36.72
C ARG A 510 -25.52 17.93 37.67
N GLN A 511 -24.46 18.29 38.37
CA GLN A 511 -24.46 19.37 39.36
C GLN A 511 -24.11 20.72 38.73
N SER A 512 -23.12 20.74 37.83
CA SER A 512 -22.64 21.97 37.19
C SER A 512 -21.99 21.69 35.84
N ARG A 513 -21.96 22.71 34.98
CA ARG A 513 -21.26 22.68 33.68
C ARG A 513 -20.26 23.81 33.63
N HIS A 514 -19.02 23.49 33.24
CA HIS A 514 -17.95 24.47 33.11
C HIS A 514 -17.47 24.52 31.66
N ALA A 515 -17.42 25.73 31.09
CA ALA A 515 -16.77 25.96 29.81
C ALA A 515 -15.32 26.35 30.06
N TYR A 516 -14.42 25.75 29.29
CA TYR A 516 -13.02 26.15 29.26
C TYR A 516 -12.58 26.54 27.85
N SER A 517 -11.59 27.42 27.79
CA SER A 517 -10.94 27.83 26.56
C SER A 517 -9.44 27.87 26.79
N GLN A 518 -8.67 27.37 25.84
CA GLN A 518 -7.22 27.37 25.87
C GLN A 518 -6.69 28.11 24.64
N ARG A 519 -5.73 29.00 24.86
CA ARG A 519 -4.90 29.58 23.80
C ARG A 519 -3.47 29.18 24.07
N SER A 520 -2.81 28.52 23.12
CA SER A 520 -1.44 28.08 23.27
C SER A 520 -0.56 28.55 22.11
N LEU A 521 0.65 28.97 22.46
CA LEU A 521 1.78 29.14 21.55
C LEU A 521 2.82 28.09 21.91
N ARG A 522 3.20 27.29 20.93
CA ARG A 522 4.19 26.23 21.08
C ARG A 522 5.35 26.50 20.13
N PHE A 523 6.56 26.39 20.64
CA PHE A 523 7.78 26.43 19.84
C PHE A 523 8.50 25.11 19.99
N VAL A 524 8.77 24.43 18.87
CA VAL A 524 9.36 23.10 18.82
C VAL A 524 10.69 23.17 18.08
N VAL A 525 11.70 22.50 18.62
CA VAL A 525 12.90 22.06 17.90
C VAL A 525 12.86 20.54 17.87
N GLY A 526 12.87 19.96 16.68
CA GLY A 526 12.73 18.53 16.51
C GLY A 526 13.77 17.92 15.58
N ARG A 527 13.91 16.61 15.69
CA ARG A 527 14.71 15.79 14.78
C ARG A 527 13.90 14.57 14.36
N GLU A 528 13.70 14.40 13.06
CA GLU A 528 13.12 13.20 12.47
C GLU A 528 14.12 12.04 12.49
N LEU A 529 13.64 10.85 12.79
CA LEU A 529 14.39 9.60 12.81
C LEU A 529 13.97 8.74 11.62
N GLY A 530 14.33 9.21 10.41
CA GLY A 530 13.86 8.60 9.16
C GLY A 530 12.33 8.70 9.04
N THR A 531 11.68 7.63 8.58
CA THR A 531 10.22 7.59 8.37
C THR A 531 9.44 7.04 9.57
N TRP A 532 10.11 6.63 10.64
CA TRP A 532 9.50 5.84 11.72
C TRP A 532 9.35 6.55 13.06
N GLY A 533 9.94 7.73 13.25
CA GLY A 533 9.90 8.39 14.56
C GLY A 533 10.45 9.81 14.55
N ASP A 534 10.33 10.47 15.70
CA ASP A 534 10.95 11.77 15.95
C ASP A 534 11.27 12.02 17.43
N VAL A 535 12.13 13.01 17.65
CA VAL A 535 12.44 13.56 18.98
C VAL A 535 12.15 15.04 18.95
N GLN A 536 11.39 15.54 19.92
CA GLN A 536 11.02 16.95 20.03
C GLN A 536 11.37 17.51 21.40
N GLY A 537 12.00 18.68 21.42
CA GLY A 537 12.10 19.53 22.59
C GLY A 537 11.39 20.85 22.33
N GLY A 538 10.64 21.36 23.30
CA GLY A 538 9.88 22.59 23.06
C GLY A 538 9.46 23.35 24.31
N MET A 539 8.93 24.54 24.07
CA MET A 539 8.32 25.41 25.07
C MET A 539 6.86 25.68 24.68
N VAL A 540 5.96 25.63 25.66
CA VAL A 540 4.56 25.96 25.48
C VAL A 540 4.19 27.09 26.42
N ARG A 541 3.64 28.18 25.88
CA ARG A 541 2.96 29.25 26.62
C ARG A 541 1.47 29.07 26.40
N GLN A 542 0.69 28.96 27.49
CA GLN A 542 -0.75 28.78 27.38
C GLN A 542 -1.52 29.72 28.32
N HIS A 543 -2.71 30.09 27.87
CA HIS A 543 -3.71 30.84 28.62
C HIS A 543 -4.99 30.02 28.69
N LEU A 544 -5.39 29.69 29.91
CA LEU A 544 -6.59 28.92 30.25
C LEU A 544 -7.63 29.88 30.80
N GLY A 545 -8.81 29.92 30.19
CA GLY A 545 -9.99 30.57 30.73
C GLY A 545 -11.01 29.50 31.11
N ALA A 546 -11.57 29.58 32.31
CA ALA A 546 -12.63 28.67 32.77
C ALA A 546 -13.78 29.48 33.37
N ARG A 547 -15.02 29.15 33.01
CA ARG A 547 -16.23 29.78 33.57
C ARG A 547 -17.32 28.74 33.83
N ALA A 548 -18.07 28.92 34.91
CA ALA A 548 -19.27 28.12 35.16
C ALA A 548 -20.39 28.59 34.23
N VAL A 549 -20.92 27.66 33.45
CA VAL A 549 -22.08 27.86 32.56
C VAL A 549 -23.36 27.51 33.30
N ILE A 550 -23.32 26.49 34.17
CA ILE A 550 -24.46 26.06 35.00
C ILE A 550 -23.95 25.78 36.42
N PRO A 551 -24.43 26.48 37.47
CA PRO A 551 -25.13 27.75 37.38
C PRO A 551 -24.23 28.80 36.72
N GLU A 552 -24.84 29.75 36.00
CA GLU A 552 -24.09 30.79 35.29
C GLU A 552 -23.35 31.69 36.30
N GLN A 553 -22.05 31.90 36.07
CA GLN A 553 -21.23 32.86 36.80
C GLN A 553 -20.61 33.85 35.83
N GLU A 554 -20.71 35.16 36.12
CA GLU A 554 -20.15 36.21 35.27
C GLU A 554 -18.61 36.21 35.24
N ASN A 555 -17.96 35.82 36.35
CA ASN A 555 -16.50 35.90 36.49
C ASN A 555 -15.82 34.55 36.19
N GLY A 556 -15.07 34.51 35.08
CA GLY A 556 -14.19 33.39 34.74
C GLY A 556 -12.83 33.48 35.43
N LYS A 557 -12.21 32.33 35.72
CA LYS A 557 -10.81 32.26 36.16
C LYS A 557 -9.91 32.22 34.92
N LEU A 558 -8.91 33.09 34.89
CA LEU A 558 -7.85 33.09 33.88
C LEU A 558 -6.55 32.64 34.54
N ALA A 559 -5.89 31.66 33.94
CA ALA A 559 -4.56 31.19 34.34
C ALA A 559 -3.63 31.22 33.13
N ALA A 560 -2.41 31.70 33.33
CA ALA A 560 -1.35 31.58 32.35
C ALA A 560 -0.28 30.61 32.86
N SER A 561 0.27 29.80 31.98
CA SER A 561 1.41 28.96 32.32
C SER A 561 2.40 28.85 31.18
N THR A 562 3.67 28.64 31.53
CA THR A 562 4.73 28.26 30.60
C THR A 562 5.37 26.99 31.10
N TYR A 563 5.59 26.03 30.21
CA TYR A 563 6.28 24.79 30.54
C TYR A 563 7.14 24.34 29.36
N HIS A 564 8.12 23.50 29.67
CA HIS A 564 9.00 22.87 28.70
C HIS A 564 8.64 21.40 28.58
N TYR A 565 8.90 20.81 27.42
CA TYR A 565 8.70 19.39 27.23
C TYR A 565 9.80 18.76 26.37
N LEU A 566 9.98 17.46 26.56
CA LEU A 566 10.73 16.56 25.71
C LEU A 566 9.81 15.40 25.34
N ARG A 567 9.75 15.05 24.06
CA ARG A 567 8.94 13.95 23.55
C ARG A 567 9.77 13.07 22.60
N TYR A 568 9.60 11.76 22.73
CA TYR A 568 10.20 10.75 21.86
C TYR A 568 9.10 9.87 21.32
N ARG A 569 9.02 9.74 19.99
CA ARG A 569 8.00 8.92 19.34
C ARG A 569 8.59 7.95 18.34
N VAL A 570 7.97 6.77 18.31
CA VAL A 570 8.14 5.75 17.29
C VAL A 570 6.75 5.32 16.84
N ASP A 571 6.49 5.32 15.55
CA ASP A 571 5.24 4.83 14.98
C ASP A 571 5.51 4.11 13.67
N THR A 572 5.32 2.80 13.69
CA THR A 572 5.46 1.88 12.54
C THR A 572 4.17 1.09 12.29
N LEU A 573 3.04 1.53 12.85
CA LEU A 573 1.77 0.81 12.75
C LEU A 573 1.21 0.86 11.32
N ASP A 574 0.69 -0.28 10.87
CA ASP A 574 0.10 -0.43 9.53
C ASP A 574 -1.31 0.17 9.40
N SER A 575 -2.03 0.39 10.50
CA SER A 575 -3.35 1.03 10.52
C SER A 575 -3.59 1.82 11.81
N LEU A 576 -4.42 2.87 11.72
CA LEU A 576 -4.95 3.62 12.87
C LEU A 576 -6.31 3.12 13.38
N GLY A 577 -6.96 2.21 12.67
CA GLY A 577 -8.16 1.58 13.20
C GLY A 577 -7.79 0.36 13.98
N PHE A 578 -7.48 -0.71 13.25
CA PHE A 578 -7.04 -1.96 13.84
C PHE A 578 -5.60 -2.29 13.40
N PRO A 579 -4.58 -1.90 14.18
CA PRO A 579 -3.20 -2.26 13.88
C PRO A 579 -3.03 -3.79 13.90
N SER A 580 -2.37 -4.32 12.88
CA SER A 580 -2.04 -5.75 12.75
C SER A 580 -0.55 -6.02 12.69
N ARG A 581 0.27 -4.99 12.43
CA ARG A 581 1.74 -5.06 12.43
C ARG A 581 2.33 -3.74 12.93
N GLY A 582 3.57 -3.82 13.41
CA GLY A 582 4.35 -2.66 13.83
C GLY A 582 4.19 -2.33 15.30
N TYR A 583 4.81 -1.22 15.68
CA TYR A 583 4.92 -0.74 17.05
C TYR A 583 4.67 0.75 17.13
N LEU A 584 4.07 1.18 18.24
CA LEU A 584 3.95 2.57 18.64
C LEU A 584 4.58 2.73 20.03
N LEU A 585 5.40 3.77 20.20
CA LEU A 585 5.97 4.19 21.46
C LEU A 585 5.88 5.70 21.53
N ASP A 586 5.30 6.23 22.60
CA ASP A 586 5.24 7.67 22.87
C ASP A 586 5.67 7.91 24.31
N ALA A 587 6.81 8.59 24.48
CA ALA A 587 7.34 8.97 25.77
C ALA A 587 7.43 10.49 25.85
N GLN A 588 6.81 11.08 26.86
CA GLN A 588 6.80 12.52 27.07
C GLN A 588 7.15 12.88 28.50
N LEU A 589 8.02 13.86 28.64
CA LEU A 589 8.36 14.55 29.88
C LEU A 589 7.99 16.01 29.71
N ALA A 590 7.19 16.56 30.62
CA ALA A 590 6.86 17.97 30.63
C ALA A 590 7.01 18.53 32.03
N GLY A 591 7.41 19.79 32.14
CA GLY A 591 7.53 20.40 33.45
C GLY A 591 7.84 21.89 33.41
N ARG A 592 7.67 22.50 34.58
CA ARG A 592 8.08 23.87 34.84
C ARG A 592 8.62 23.96 36.26
N GLY A 593 9.63 24.81 36.45
CA GLY A 593 10.09 25.20 37.78
C GLY A 593 9.05 26.07 38.51
N SER A 594 9.26 26.34 39.80
CA SER A 594 8.51 27.35 40.54
C SER A 594 8.83 28.73 39.97
N GLY A 595 7.85 29.38 39.34
CA GLY A 595 8.02 30.71 38.74
C GLY A 595 7.76 31.85 39.73
N ALA A 596 8.28 33.04 39.44
CA ALA A 596 8.01 34.28 40.20
C ALA A 596 6.52 34.69 40.20
N ASP A 597 5.74 34.17 39.26
CA ASP A 597 4.32 34.47 39.01
C ASP A 597 3.36 33.73 40.00
N GLY A 598 3.89 33.12 41.07
CA GLY A 598 3.12 32.37 42.07
C GLY A 598 2.61 31.00 41.60
N ALA A 599 2.99 30.57 40.40
CA ALA A 599 2.52 29.31 39.83
C ALA A 599 3.40 28.12 40.27
N GLY A 600 2.79 27.12 40.92
CA GLY A 600 3.49 25.98 41.51
C GLY A 600 4.27 25.12 40.50
N ALA A 601 5.37 24.52 40.96
CA ALA A 601 6.17 23.58 40.16
C ALA A 601 5.31 22.43 39.64
N MET A 602 5.58 22.00 38.41
CA MET A 602 4.83 20.95 37.74
C MET A 602 5.79 19.99 37.05
N ALA A 603 5.52 18.70 37.15
CA ALA A 603 6.16 17.66 36.39
C ALA A 603 5.11 16.64 35.94
N GLN A 604 5.17 16.25 34.67
CA GLN A 604 4.34 15.23 34.07
C GLN A 604 5.22 14.29 33.26
N PHE A 605 5.00 13.00 33.44
CA PHE A 605 5.59 11.93 32.65
C PHE A 605 4.47 11.07 32.08
N SER A 606 4.56 10.73 30.80
CA SER A 606 3.70 9.73 30.18
C SER A 606 4.51 8.82 29.27
N LEU A 607 4.16 7.54 29.32
CA LEU A 607 4.72 6.49 28.47
C LEU A 607 3.57 5.62 27.95
N LEU A 608 3.49 5.51 26.64
CA LEU A 608 2.53 4.66 25.94
C LEU A 608 3.29 3.73 25.01
N GLY A 609 2.95 2.45 25.02
CA GLY A 609 3.50 1.44 24.12
C GLY A 609 2.40 0.57 23.52
N LEU A 610 2.48 0.28 22.23
CA LEU A 610 1.63 -0.69 21.54
C LEU A 610 2.47 -1.57 20.61
N GLY A 611 2.25 -2.88 20.65
CA GLY A 611 2.82 -3.84 19.70
C GLY A 611 1.70 -4.63 19.03
N ALA A 612 1.67 -4.60 17.69
CA ALA A 612 0.66 -5.28 16.90
C ALA A 612 1.22 -6.56 16.25
N PHE A 613 0.37 -7.56 16.11
CA PHE A 613 0.72 -8.86 15.56
C PHE A 613 -0.42 -9.46 14.74
N ARG A 614 -0.06 -10.37 13.83
CA ARG A 614 -1.01 -11.05 12.95
C ARG A 614 -0.62 -12.51 12.79
N THR A 615 -1.61 -13.40 12.91
CA THR A 615 -1.46 -14.85 12.72
C THR A 615 -2.64 -15.36 11.89
N ARG A 616 -2.38 -15.72 10.62
CA ARG A 616 -3.42 -16.15 9.66
C ARG A 616 -4.60 -15.17 9.63
N ASP A 617 -5.80 -15.62 9.98
CA ASP A 617 -7.04 -14.83 9.98
C ASP A 617 -7.21 -13.94 11.23
N TRP A 618 -6.35 -14.11 12.23
CA TRP A 618 -6.38 -13.35 13.48
C TRP A 618 -5.34 -12.24 13.46
N ALA A 619 -5.72 -11.10 14.02
CA ALA A 619 -4.81 -10.01 14.31
C ALA A 619 -5.12 -9.48 15.72
N GLY A 620 -4.12 -8.88 16.34
CA GLY A 620 -4.26 -8.33 17.68
C GLY A 620 -3.17 -7.33 17.99
N HIS A 621 -3.32 -6.68 19.14
CA HIS A 621 -2.31 -5.79 19.67
C HIS A 621 -2.32 -5.83 21.20
N VAL A 622 -1.13 -5.64 21.77
CA VAL A 622 -0.92 -5.39 23.19
C VAL A 622 -0.62 -3.92 23.35
N TYR A 623 -1.31 -3.26 24.27
CA TYR A 623 -1.15 -1.85 24.58
C TYR A 623 -0.90 -1.67 26.08
N GLY A 624 -0.02 -0.75 26.44
CA GLY A 624 0.25 -0.35 27.81
C GLY A 624 0.47 1.15 27.91
N GLU A 625 -0.02 1.74 29.00
CA GLU A 625 0.11 3.16 29.30
C GLU A 625 0.40 3.36 30.78
N TYR A 626 1.33 4.28 31.04
CA TYR A 626 1.68 4.72 32.37
C TYR A 626 1.91 6.22 32.36
N ALA A 627 1.26 6.94 33.27
CA ALA A 627 1.50 8.37 33.42
C ALA A 627 1.48 8.80 34.89
N ILE A 628 2.27 9.81 35.19
CA ILE A 628 2.38 10.44 36.51
C ILE A 628 2.30 11.95 36.32
N SER A 629 1.54 12.61 37.17
CA SER A 629 1.31 14.04 37.19
C SER A 629 1.54 14.57 38.62
N SER A 630 2.30 15.66 38.77
CA SER A 630 2.47 16.32 40.08
C SER A 630 1.32 17.27 40.38
N SER A 631 1.22 17.73 41.64
CA SER A 631 0.31 18.82 42.02
C SER A 631 0.50 20.04 41.11
N GLY A 632 -0.59 20.54 40.50
CA GLY A 632 -0.56 21.71 39.61
C GLY A 632 -0.60 21.39 38.10
N ALA A 633 -0.50 20.12 37.71
CA ALA A 633 -0.88 19.64 36.38
C ALA A 633 -2.35 19.17 36.36
N ALA A 634 -2.90 18.98 35.16
CA ALA A 634 -4.24 18.40 35.00
C ALA A 634 -4.27 16.95 35.55
N PRO A 635 -5.41 16.51 36.13
CA PRO A 635 -5.58 15.13 36.54
C PRO A 635 -5.52 14.19 35.33
N LEU A 636 -5.03 12.97 35.55
CA LEU A 636 -4.99 11.91 34.54
C LEU A 636 -6.27 11.08 34.67
N SER A 637 -6.82 10.63 33.54
CA SER A 637 -8.08 9.88 33.55
C SER A 637 -8.08 8.60 32.70
N LEU A 638 -8.90 7.65 33.13
CA LEU A 638 -9.24 6.41 32.43
C LEU A 638 -10.76 6.24 32.40
N GLY A 639 -11.25 5.44 31.45
CA GLY A 639 -12.66 5.10 31.29
C GLY A 639 -13.13 5.18 29.83
N GLY A 640 -14.16 4.42 29.50
CA GLY A 640 -14.71 4.32 28.14
C GLY A 640 -14.24 3.09 27.35
N PHE A 641 -14.65 3.02 26.08
CA PHE A 641 -14.38 1.87 25.22
C PHE A 641 -12.90 1.65 24.98
N LEU A 642 -12.45 0.39 25.14
CA LEU A 642 -11.05 -0.04 25.08
C LEU A 642 -10.10 0.72 26.04
N ARG A 643 -10.66 1.37 27.05
CA ARG A 643 -9.93 2.13 28.09
C ARG A 643 -10.61 1.91 29.45
N LEU A 644 -10.92 0.65 29.78
CA LEU A 644 -11.84 0.14 30.80
C LEU A 644 -13.30 0.10 30.32
N SER A 645 -13.54 -0.70 29.28
CA SER A 645 -14.86 -0.85 28.66
C SER A 645 -15.99 -1.18 29.66
N GLY A 646 -17.12 -0.51 29.53
CA GLY A 646 -18.27 -0.57 30.46
C GLY A 646 -18.20 0.45 31.62
N SER A 647 -17.13 1.23 31.72
CA SER A 647 -17.08 2.42 32.57
C SER A 647 -17.39 3.68 31.76
N LEU A 648 -17.87 4.73 32.44
CA LEU A 648 -18.09 6.04 31.83
C LEU A 648 -16.75 6.63 31.37
N PRO A 649 -16.71 7.34 30.22
CA PRO A 649 -15.51 8.03 29.75
C PRO A 649 -14.92 8.93 30.83
N GLU A 650 -13.59 8.85 31.02
CA GLU A 650 -12.83 9.71 31.94
C GLU A 650 -13.27 9.61 33.43
N SER A 651 -14.02 8.58 33.82
CA SER A 651 -14.60 8.47 35.18
C SER A 651 -13.64 8.03 36.28
N LEU A 652 -12.45 7.51 35.94
CA LEU A 652 -11.40 7.21 36.91
C LEU A 652 -10.32 8.29 36.80
N GLU A 653 -10.24 9.17 37.79
CA GLU A 653 -9.23 10.24 37.85
C GLU A 653 -8.18 9.97 38.94
N GLY A 654 -6.96 10.45 38.72
CA GLY A 654 -5.89 10.40 39.71
C GLY A 654 -4.62 11.11 39.25
N ASN A 655 -3.63 11.19 40.14
CA ASN A 655 -2.31 11.75 39.81
C ASN A 655 -1.35 10.73 39.17
N ARG A 656 -1.73 9.45 39.14
CA ARG A 656 -1.05 8.37 38.42
C ARG A 656 -2.05 7.47 37.74
N ILE A 657 -1.74 7.02 36.53
CA ILE A 657 -2.49 5.96 35.86
C ILE A 657 -1.56 4.84 35.42
N ALA A 658 -2.07 3.62 35.47
CA ALA A 658 -1.46 2.45 34.85
C ALA A 658 -2.57 1.65 34.16
N PHE A 659 -2.38 1.33 32.89
CA PHE A 659 -3.37 0.62 32.10
C PHE A 659 -2.70 -0.30 31.08
N GLY A 660 -3.30 -1.46 30.84
CA GLY A 660 -2.92 -2.38 29.79
C GLY A 660 -4.13 -3.03 29.16
N ARG A 661 -4.04 -3.31 27.86
CA ARG A 661 -5.06 -4.07 27.13
C ARG A 661 -4.44 -5.05 26.13
N LEU A 662 -5.11 -6.18 25.97
CA LEU A 662 -4.93 -7.12 24.87
C LEU A 662 -6.20 -7.09 24.02
N VAL A 663 -6.03 -6.88 22.72
CA VAL A 663 -7.12 -6.92 21.74
C VAL A 663 -6.84 -8.00 20.72
N MET A 664 -7.87 -8.79 20.40
CA MET A 664 -7.81 -9.85 19.40
C MET A 664 -9.05 -9.80 18.52
N ALA A 665 -8.88 -9.91 17.20
CA ALA A 665 -9.98 -9.94 16.26
C ALA A 665 -9.70 -10.85 15.07
N ARG A 666 -10.76 -11.48 14.56
CA ARG A 666 -10.74 -12.31 13.36
C ARG A 666 -11.35 -11.54 12.19
N ARG A 667 -10.75 -11.65 11.00
CA ARG A 667 -11.38 -11.18 9.75
C ARG A 667 -12.67 -11.96 9.48
N ILE A 668 -13.78 -11.24 9.29
CA ILE A 668 -15.09 -11.81 8.96
C ILE A 668 -15.63 -11.34 7.59
N GLY A 669 -15.02 -10.31 7.01
CA GLY A 669 -15.42 -9.78 5.72
C GLY A 669 -14.54 -8.60 5.30
N ALA A 670 -14.97 -7.88 4.27
CA ALA A 670 -14.36 -6.63 3.84
C ALA A 670 -15.37 -5.80 3.02
N LEU A 671 -15.29 -4.48 3.14
CA LEU A 671 -16.03 -3.55 2.30
C LEU A 671 -15.43 -3.50 0.88
N PRO A 672 -16.14 -2.91 -0.10
CA PRO A 672 -15.54 -2.54 -1.38
C PRO A 672 -14.36 -1.58 -1.15
N VAL A 673 -13.28 -1.76 -1.93
CA VAL A 673 -12.02 -1.01 -1.79
C VAL A 673 -12.23 0.52 -1.80
N THR A 674 -13.23 1.00 -2.53
CA THR A 674 -13.56 2.44 -2.63
C THR A 674 -14.14 3.04 -1.35
N LEU A 675 -14.73 2.22 -0.47
CA LEU A 675 -15.42 2.65 0.76
C LEU A 675 -14.64 2.29 2.03
N GLY A 676 -13.89 1.20 2.01
CA GLY A 676 -13.16 0.73 3.19
C GLY A 676 -12.43 -0.59 2.95
N GLY A 677 -11.97 -1.18 4.04
CA GLY A 677 -11.16 -2.37 4.06
C GLY A 677 -11.80 -3.50 4.86
N THR A 678 -10.98 -4.15 5.67
CA THR A 678 -11.34 -5.39 6.37
C THR A 678 -12.36 -5.15 7.48
N VAL A 679 -13.38 -6.00 7.55
CA VAL A 679 -14.33 -6.09 8.66
C VAL A 679 -13.87 -7.19 9.61
N ARG A 680 -13.76 -6.87 10.89
CA ARG A 680 -13.29 -7.79 11.94
C ARG A 680 -14.30 -7.91 13.06
N ALA A 681 -14.40 -9.10 13.63
CA ALA A 681 -15.08 -9.34 14.90
C ALA A 681 -14.03 -9.72 15.94
N GLY A 682 -14.06 -9.05 17.09
CA GLY A 682 -13.03 -9.19 18.10
C GLY A 682 -13.50 -8.96 19.51
N PHE A 683 -12.55 -9.09 20.43
CA PHE A 683 -12.73 -8.86 21.85
C PHE A 683 -11.50 -8.19 22.45
N SER A 684 -11.68 -7.60 23.64
CA SER A 684 -10.60 -7.04 24.44
C SER A 684 -10.60 -7.61 25.85
N LEU A 685 -9.39 -7.68 26.42
CA LEU A 685 -9.14 -7.89 27.84
C LEU A 685 -8.36 -6.67 28.34
N GLU A 686 -8.85 -6.03 29.38
CA GLU A 686 -8.35 -4.73 29.84
C GLU A 686 -8.14 -4.76 31.35
N ALA A 687 -7.06 -4.14 31.82
CA ALA A 687 -6.80 -3.95 33.25
C ALA A 687 -6.11 -2.61 33.50
N GLY A 688 -6.59 -1.84 34.46
CA GLY A 688 -6.00 -0.54 34.77
C GLY A 688 -6.64 0.16 35.97
N GLY A 689 -6.03 1.27 36.37
CA GLY A 689 -6.53 2.10 37.46
C GLY A 689 -5.90 3.50 37.46
N ALA A 690 -6.59 4.42 38.11
CA ALA A 690 -6.10 5.75 38.45
C ALA A 690 -5.93 5.83 39.96
N PHE A 691 -4.83 6.43 40.43
CA PHE A 691 -4.41 6.38 41.83
C PHE A 691 -3.97 7.76 42.31
N ASP A 692 -4.23 8.05 43.58
CA ASP A 692 -3.71 9.21 44.29
C ASP A 692 -2.57 8.86 45.25
N ARG A 693 -1.83 9.90 45.69
CA ARG A 693 -0.57 9.74 46.44
C ARG A 693 -0.75 9.05 47.81
N SER A 694 -1.96 9.09 48.37
CA SER A 694 -2.34 8.48 49.65
C SER A 694 -2.76 7.01 49.55
N GLU A 695 -3.02 6.48 48.36
CA GLU A 695 -3.50 5.10 48.15
C GLU A 695 -2.38 4.14 47.72
N GLN A 696 -1.12 4.51 48.00
CA GLN A 696 0.08 3.83 47.53
C GLN A 696 0.18 2.37 48.01
N GLU A 697 -0.43 2.03 49.14
CA GLU A 697 -0.50 0.67 49.70
C GLU A 697 -1.54 -0.21 48.98
N ALA A 698 -2.64 0.37 48.47
CA ALA A 698 -3.68 -0.36 47.73
C ALA A 698 -3.24 -0.71 46.30
N ALA A 699 -2.44 0.16 45.66
CA ALA A 699 -1.86 -0.10 44.34
C ALA A 699 -0.84 -1.26 44.34
N GLN A 700 -0.11 -1.47 45.44
CA GLN A 700 0.88 -2.55 45.58
C GLN A 700 0.25 -3.94 45.78
N SER A 701 -1.00 -4.00 46.22
CA SER A 701 -1.73 -5.27 46.45
C SER A 701 -2.54 -5.76 45.23
N GLY A 702 -2.55 -5.02 44.11
CA GLY A 702 -3.32 -5.34 42.91
C GLY A 702 -4.85 -5.13 43.04
N ALA A 703 -5.35 -4.89 44.26
CA ALA A 703 -6.77 -4.71 44.55
C ALA A 703 -7.38 -3.41 43.96
N ALA A 704 -6.55 -2.45 43.59
CA ALA A 704 -6.96 -1.16 43.02
C ALA A 704 -7.12 -1.16 41.48
N PHE A 705 -6.74 -2.25 40.79
CA PHE A 705 -6.91 -2.38 39.35
C PHE A 705 -8.33 -2.86 39.01
N LYS A 706 -9.03 -2.12 38.14
CA LYS A 706 -10.26 -2.60 37.51
C LYS A 706 -9.91 -3.47 36.31
N GLN A 707 -10.74 -4.48 36.08
CA GLN A 707 -10.65 -5.37 34.93
C GLN A 707 -11.89 -5.16 34.06
N ALA A 708 -11.73 -5.18 32.74
CA ALA A 708 -12.82 -5.01 31.80
C ALA A 708 -12.66 -5.94 30.59
N VAL A 709 -13.79 -6.26 29.98
CA VAL A 709 -13.86 -7.03 28.75
C VAL A 709 -14.81 -6.37 27.76
N SER A 710 -14.54 -6.48 26.46
CA SER A 710 -15.48 -6.03 25.43
C SER A 710 -15.52 -7.00 24.25
N GLY A 711 -16.63 -6.97 23.52
CA GLY A 711 -16.76 -7.56 22.19
C GLY A 711 -17.14 -6.47 21.19
N PHE A 712 -16.56 -6.51 19.99
CA PHE A 712 -16.78 -5.47 18.98
C PHE A 712 -16.70 -6.00 17.55
N LEU A 713 -17.33 -5.24 16.65
CA LEU A 713 -17.08 -5.24 15.23
C LEU A 713 -16.25 -4.00 14.89
N SER A 714 -15.21 -4.16 14.09
CA SER A 714 -14.42 -3.05 13.58
C SER A 714 -14.33 -3.07 12.07
N VAL A 715 -14.33 -1.89 11.46
CA VAL A 715 -14.13 -1.72 10.03
C VAL A 715 -13.28 -0.49 9.75
N ASP A 716 -12.21 -0.68 8.98
CA ASP A 716 -11.36 0.41 8.51
C ASP A 716 -12.04 1.05 7.29
N THR A 717 -12.62 2.25 7.42
CA THR A 717 -13.29 2.92 6.28
C THR A 717 -12.42 4.02 5.67
N ARG A 718 -12.88 4.63 4.57
CA ARG A 718 -12.25 5.83 4.01
C ARG A 718 -12.47 7.07 4.89
N PHE A 719 -13.53 7.07 5.71
CA PHE A 719 -13.88 8.17 6.62
C PHE A 719 -13.12 8.12 7.96
N GLY A 720 -12.42 7.01 8.22
CA GLY A 720 -11.81 6.69 9.50
C GLY A 720 -12.23 5.31 9.99
N PRO A 721 -11.66 4.82 11.08
CA PRO A 721 -12.04 3.54 11.63
C PRO A 721 -13.37 3.61 12.35
N VAL A 722 -14.19 2.57 12.19
CA VAL A 722 -15.49 2.45 12.85
C VAL A 722 -15.48 1.25 13.78
N TYR A 723 -15.98 1.45 14.99
CA TYR A 723 -16.20 0.40 15.97
C TYR A 723 -17.65 0.40 16.43
N VAL A 724 -18.24 -0.78 16.51
CA VAL A 724 -19.51 -1.03 17.19
C VAL A 724 -19.28 -2.16 18.18
N GLY A 725 -19.55 -1.94 19.45
CA GLY A 725 -19.25 -2.95 20.45
C GLY A 725 -20.02 -2.79 21.73
N ALA A 726 -19.82 -3.73 22.65
CA ALA A 726 -20.32 -3.66 24.00
C ALA A 726 -19.23 -4.15 24.95
N GLY A 727 -19.14 -3.53 26.12
CA GLY A 727 -18.16 -3.92 27.13
C GLY A 727 -18.69 -3.83 28.54
N LYS A 728 -17.97 -4.48 29.46
CA LYS A 728 -18.33 -4.59 30.87
C LYS A 728 -17.08 -4.54 31.74
N THR A 729 -17.14 -3.73 32.80
CA THR A 729 -16.12 -3.69 33.85
C THR A 729 -16.53 -4.57 35.02
N VAL A 730 -15.59 -5.34 35.57
CA VAL A 730 -15.80 -6.19 36.76
C VAL A 730 -16.19 -5.31 37.95
N ARG A 731 -17.33 -5.63 38.59
CA ARG A 731 -17.96 -4.80 39.65
C ARG A 731 -18.29 -3.36 39.20
N GLY A 732 -18.44 -3.14 37.89
CA GLY A 732 -18.88 -1.89 37.27
C GLY A 732 -20.09 -2.09 36.36
N GLY A 733 -20.32 -1.13 35.47
CA GLY A 733 -21.41 -1.14 34.48
C GLY A 733 -21.08 -1.91 33.21
N GLY A 734 -22.10 -2.03 32.35
CA GLY A 734 -21.97 -2.49 30.97
C GLY A 734 -22.61 -1.48 30.02
N THR A 735 -21.99 -1.27 28.86
CA THR A 735 -22.34 -0.18 27.95
C THR A 735 -22.14 -0.62 26.51
N ALA A 736 -22.97 -0.12 25.61
CA ALA A 736 -22.83 -0.29 24.16
C ALA A 736 -22.14 0.94 23.57
N TYR A 737 -21.45 0.77 22.45
CA TYR A 737 -20.55 1.77 21.92
C TYR A 737 -20.67 1.86 20.40
N LEU A 738 -20.66 3.09 19.88
CA LEU A 738 -20.44 3.41 18.48
C LEU A 738 -19.33 4.45 18.38
N PHE A 739 -18.29 4.14 17.61
CA PHE A 739 -17.20 5.05 17.32
C PHE A 739 -16.97 5.15 15.80
N LEU A 740 -16.72 6.36 15.33
CA LEU A 740 -16.14 6.71 14.04
C LEU A 740 -14.98 7.66 14.34
N GLY A 741 -13.75 7.25 14.09
CA GLY A 741 -12.55 7.99 14.50
C GLY A 741 -11.62 7.17 15.38
N PRO A 742 -10.48 7.74 15.82
CA PRO A 742 -9.48 7.01 16.58
C PRO A 742 -10.00 6.65 17.98
N ILE A 743 -9.55 5.52 18.51
CA ILE A 743 -10.02 4.89 19.77
C ILE A 743 -8.93 4.82 20.85
N TRP A 744 -7.82 5.55 20.68
CA TRP A 744 -6.69 5.55 21.60
C TRP A 744 -6.16 6.94 21.89
#